data_AF-A0A2E8GBR9-F1
#
_entry.id   AF-A0A2E8GBR9-F1
#
_cell.length_a   1.000
_cell.length_b   1.000
_cell.length_c   1.000
_cell.angle_alpha   90.00
_cell.angle_beta   90.00
_cell.angle_gamma   90.00
#
_symmetry.space_group_name_H-M   'P 1'
#
loop_
_entity.id
_entity.type
_entity.pdbx_description
1 polymer ?
#
loop_
_entity_poly.entity_id
_entity_poly.type
_entity_poly.pdbx_seq_one_letter_code
_entity_poly.pdbx_strand_id
1 'polypeptide(L)'
;MTKILLGYDLAFEDLYDLEGLKRIDDLFLKYLGESDEELCDQLLVARAAPDKLERLDESNLLVAIAPYLEDFLGNLFSIGQSLRALSERDNELAPIRICKRQFIQRRAAKAHSAEDAEGFDGAALEKALTERFGSALDQLTFARHVLEWLDDEEANVVAIDLAERYAAWAGHTKAGRKRHGKNVLFHLIRKVDHFNLVPTSTEEANGVISMKQPEDKPLYRRDGFSLTDDGMDFIGAYDHATYCVLCHDRERDSCSTGFRDKKTGSFMDNPLGVSLIGCPLDERISEMHKVKVDGYTLAALAIIAVDNPLVAGTGHRICNECSKACIFQKQEPVEIPQVETRIVKDTLALPWGFEIYSLLTRWNPLNFKQPLPLPETGYKVLIVGLGPAGFTLGHFLMNAGHTVVAVDGLKIEPVDSKISGVTASGERVVFKPIQDIAELYENLDERAMAGFGGVAEYGITVRWDKNFLKVLRLLVERRSLFTMFGGVRFGSSMTAESAFSMGFDHIAMCAGAGKPTYLSVPNGLARGVRQASDFLMALQLTGAAKKETIANLQLRLPVVVIGGGLTAIDSATEAMAYYVRQVEKFSVRYNILKKEQGEEMVRSLYTEEEAEIADEFLAHAMAVWEERQVAEEEGRSPHFAELIKQWGGVTIAYRRRMIDSPSYTLNHDEIIYALNEGIRFAELLSPLAVELDEYGHTKAIRLARQKIGEDGRPKSTGEEVTLPARAILVAAGTQPNTTLAREHPGFAEMNGKYYQALDESGSPVQPEWSAKPSKVYSLIKITEDNHSISFFGDLHPSFAGNVVSAMASAKKGFPIVQRVLDRNPPSDIKALDLVTELNAGLRATVKEVVRLTPNIVEVVLHAPFAAQAFQPGQFFRLQNYENHALRVNGTTLAMEGLALTGAWVDREKGLVSVIVLEMGGSSNLCIHLKPGEPVVLMGPTGAPTETPKNETVMLLGGGLGNAVLFSIGQALRDAGSRVLYFAGYKQVADRYHVKDIINSGDVIVWCCDEEPGFEPTRPQDKAVVANIIESIKAYGDGSLGKGDIPLNEVDRMIVIGSDRMMDAVRKARYGVLEEFFKPDHVAIGSINSPMQCMMKEICAQCLQRHEDPESGKEKIVFSCFNQDQELDHVDFECLHERLMQNVVHEKLTRQWISHCFDLLENGETKRVAF
;
A
#
# COMPACT_ATOMS: atom_id res chain seq x y z
N MET A 1 -29.27 19.87 11.14
CA MET A 1 -28.31 19.10 11.95
C MET A 1 -28.81 19.13 13.37
N THR A 2 -29.08 17.97 13.96
CA THR A 2 -29.41 17.87 15.39
C THR A 2 -28.15 18.25 16.16
N LYS A 3 -28.23 19.30 16.97
CA LYS A 3 -27.15 19.76 17.84
C LYS A 3 -26.82 18.61 18.79
N ILE A 4 -25.60 18.07 18.76
CA ILE A 4 -25.17 17.11 19.78
C ILE A 4 -25.25 17.86 21.12
N LEU A 5 -25.96 17.28 22.07
CA LEU A 5 -25.94 17.72 23.46
C LEU A 5 -24.80 16.96 24.13
N LEU A 6 -23.60 17.54 24.12
CA LEU A 6 -22.54 17.07 24.99
C LEU A 6 -22.87 17.46 26.43
N GLY A 7 -22.33 16.71 27.40
CA GLY A 7 -22.35 17.11 28.80
C GLY A 7 -21.67 18.47 29.01
N TYR A 8 -21.90 19.07 30.18
CA TYR A 8 -21.25 20.32 30.59
C TYR A 8 -21.49 21.54 29.70
N ASP A 9 -22.64 21.60 29.00
CA ASP A 9 -23.02 22.70 28.08
C ASP A 9 -22.00 22.95 26.96
N LEU A 10 -21.30 21.90 26.53
CA LEU A 10 -20.35 21.96 25.41
C LEU A 10 -21.06 21.75 24.06
N ALA A 11 -20.56 22.42 23.03
CA ALA A 11 -20.94 22.19 21.65
C ALA A 11 -19.99 21.18 20.99
N PHE A 12 -20.41 20.53 19.91
CA PHE A 12 -19.56 19.57 19.20
C PHE A 12 -18.28 20.24 18.66
N GLU A 13 -18.38 21.48 18.25
CA GLU A 13 -17.28 22.30 17.75
C GLU A 13 -16.19 22.51 18.81
N ASP A 14 -16.55 22.54 20.10
CA ASP A 14 -15.61 22.66 21.22
C ASP A 14 -14.61 21.47 21.27
N LEU A 15 -14.92 20.34 20.62
CA LEU A 15 -14.01 19.19 20.51
C LEU A 15 -12.86 19.43 19.51
N TYR A 16 -12.92 20.48 18.68
CA TYR A 16 -11.99 20.71 17.57
C TYR A 16 -11.17 21.98 17.69
N ASP A 17 -11.69 23.05 18.30
CA ASP A 17 -10.94 24.28 18.51
C ASP A 17 -10.22 24.32 19.87
N LEU A 18 -9.11 25.07 19.93
CA LEU A 18 -8.23 25.09 21.11
C LEU A 18 -8.91 25.64 22.37
N GLU A 19 -9.82 26.61 22.24
CA GLU A 19 -10.49 27.20 23.40
C GLU A 19 -11.53 26.23 23.98
N GLY A 20 -12.25 25.51 23.11
CA GLY A 20 -13.09 24.38 23.49
C GLY A 20 -12.33 23.28 24.21
N LEU A 21 -11.15 22.88 23.69
CA LEU A 21 -10.30 21.87 24.34
C LEU A 21 -9.79 22.34 25.71
N LYS A 22 -9.40 23.62 25.87
CA LYS A 22 -9.04 24.18 27.18
C LYS A 22 -10.20 24.11 28.18
N ARG A 23 -11.42 24.46 27.74
CA ARG A 23 -12.63 24.35 28.57
C ARG A 23 -12.86 22.89 29.00
N ILE A 24 -12.64 21.92 28.12
CA ILE A 24 -12.76 20.49 28.44
C ILE A 24 -11.72 20.09 29.49
N ASP A 25 -10.47 20.54 29.34
CA ASP A 25 -9.41 20.26 30.31
C ASP A 25 -9.71 20.89 31.69
N ASP A 26 -10.17 22.13 31.73
CA ASP A 26 -10.60 22.81 32.98
C ASP A 26 -11.77 22.07 33.65
N LEU A 27 -12.74 21.61 32.86
CA LEU A 27 -13.86 20.81 33.35
C LEU A 27 -13.40 19.46 33.92
N PHE A 28 -12.43 18.81 33.27
CA PHE A 28 -11.86 17.57 33.76
C PHE A 28 -11.09 17.77 35.06
N LEU A 29 -10.24 18.81 35.14
CA LEU A 29 -9.50 19.15 36.37
C LEU A 29 -10.44 19.48 37.51
N LYS A 30 -11.52 20.21 37.24
CA LYS A 30 -12.58 20.49 38.22
C LYS A 30 -13.27 19.20 38.68
N TYR A 31 -13.67 18.33 37.74
CA TYR A 31 -14.29 17.04 38.06
C TYR A 31 -13.37 16.16 38.91
N LEU A 32 -12.08 16.10 38.55
CA LEU A 32 -11.08 15.34 39.30
C LEU A 32 -10.89 15.94 40.70
N GLY A 33 -10.75 17.26 40.83
CA GLY A 33 -10.59 17.91 42.13
C GLY A 33 -11.81 17.78 43.05
N GLU A 34 -13.03 17.76 42.50
CA GLU A 34 -14.26 17.50 43.26
C GLU A 34 -14.38 16.03 43.70
N SER A 35 -13.75 15.11 42.97
CA SER A 35 -13.80 13.66 43.25
C SER A 35 -12.63 13.18 44.13
N ASP A 36 -11.44 13.74 43.91
CA ASP A 36 -10.16 13.38 44.53
C ASP A 36 -9.17 14.57 44.43
N GLU A 37 -9.19 15.44 45.44
CA GLU A 37 -8.37 16.66 45.50
C GLU A 37 -6.86 16.35 45.46
N GLU A 38 -6.42 15.31 46.18
CA GLU A 38 -5.00 14.92 46.23
C GLU A 38 -4.50 14.46 44.86
N LEU A 39 -5.29 13.64 44.16
CA LEU A 39 -4.93 13.16 42.84
C LEU A 39 -4.90 14.29 41.79
N CYS A 40 -5.80 15.28 41.92
CA CYS A 40 -5.79 16.48 41.08
C CYS A 40 -4.50 17.30 41.31
N ASP A 41 -4.11 17.51 42.56
CA ASP A 41 -2.86 18.20 42.90
C ASP A 41 -1.63 17.48 42.35
N GLN A 42 -1.60 16.14 42.45
CA GLN A 42 -0.53 15.33 41.85
C GLN A 42 -0.47 15.49 40.32
N LEU A 43 -1.62 15.50 39.64
CA LEU A 43 -1.69 15.74 38.20
C LEU A 43 -1.16 17.14 37.83
N LEU A 44 -1.54 18.17 38.57
CA LEU A 44 -1.07 19.54 38.34
C LEU A 44 0.44 19.66 38.54
N VAL A 45 0.99 19.02 39.57
CA VAL A 45 2.44 18.96 39.81
C VAL A 45 3.15 18.22 38.68
N ALA A 46 2.62 17.08 38.23
CA ALA A 46 3.17 16.30 37.14
C ALA A 46 3.19 17.10 35.82
N ARG A 47 2.12 17.84 35.51
CA ARG A 47 2.04 18.71 34.33
C ARG A 47 2.96 19.93 34.41
N ALA A 48 3.21 20.47 35.60
CA ALA A 48 4.11 21.61 35.78
C ALA A 48 5.59 21.25 35.59
N ALA A 49 5.97 19.98 35.85
CA ALA A 49 7.34 19.50 35.71
C ALA A 49 7.42 18.04 35.23
N PRO A 50 6.92 17.73 34.02
CA PRO A 50 6.80 16.36 33.53
C PRO A 50 8.14 15.64 33.40
N ASP A 51 9.21 16.37 33.04
CA ASP A 51 10.55 15.81 32.91
C ASP A 51 11.22 15.46 34.27
N LYS A 52 10.58 15.81 35.41
CA LYS A 52 11.05 15.45 36.76
C LYS A 52 10.32 14.23 37.34
N LEU A 53 9.32 13.71 36.64
CA LEU A 53 8.53 12.58 37.10
C LEU A 53 9.32 11.29 36.82
N GLU A 54 9.62 10.52 37.87
CA GLU A 54 10.22 9.21 37.71
C GLU A 54 9.22 8.27 37.01
N ARG A 55 9.73 7.31 36.23
CA ARG A 55 8.88 6.45 35.39
C ARG A 55 7.82 5.70 36.19
N LEU A 56 8.17 5.18 37.36
CA LEU A 56 7.23 4.46 38.22
C LEU A 56 6.12 5.38 38.75
N ASP A 57 6.47 6.61 39.15
CA ASP A 57 5.50 7.60 39.63
C ASP A 57 4.55 8.02 38.51
N GLU A 58 5.07 8.18 37.28
CA GLU A 58 4.28 8.40 36.08
C GLU A 58 3.28 7.26 35.85
N SER A 59 3.75 6.00 35.83
CA SER A 59 2.89 4.83 35.61
C SER A 59 1.80 4.71 36.68
N ASN A 60 2.12 4.94 37.95
CA ASN A 60 1.16 4.90 39.04
C ASN A 60 0.10 6.00 38.90
N LEU A 61 0.52 7.22 38.56
CA LEU A 61 -0.39 8.35 38.37
C LEU A 61 -1.35 8.13 37.18
N LEU A 62 -0.84 7.58 36.07
CA LEU A 62 -1.66 7.22 34.90
C LEU A 62 -2.78 6.23 35.26
N VAL A 63 -2.43 5.17 36.00
CA VAL A 63 -3.38 4.13 36.43
C VAL A 63 -4.38 4.70 37.45
N ALA A 64 -3.94 5.59 38.35
CA ALA A 64 -4.81 6.21 39.34
C ALA A 64 -5.85 7.17 38.73
N ILE A 65 -5.47 7.94 37.70
CA ILE A 65 -6.38 8.89 37.02
C ILE A 65 -7.37 8.18 36.08
N ALA A 66 -6.99 7.03 35.53
CA ALA A 66 -7.78 6.27 34.55
C ALA A 66 -9.29 6.13 34.86
N PRO A 67 -9.74 5.69 36.05
CA PRO A 67 -11.18 5.58 36.36
C PRO A 67 -11.92 6.92 36.25
N TYR A 68 -11.31 8.02 36.71
CA TYR A 68 -11.91 9.35 36.66
C TYR A 68 -12.02 9.87 35.22
N LEU A 69 -11.04 9.56 34.37
CA LEU A 69 -11.10 9.88 32.95
C LEU A 69 -12.21 9.10 32.24
N GLU A 70 -12.36 7.80 32.52
CA GLU A 70 -13.43 6.96 31.98
C GLU A 70 -14.80 7.56 32.29
N ASP A 71 -15.05 7.88 33.57
CA ASP A 71 -16.33 8.46 34.01
C ASP A 71 -16.57 9.85 33.43
N PHE A 72 -15.54 10.69 33.35
CA PHE A 72 -15.65 12.01 32.76
C PHE A 72 -16.03 11.94 31.27
N LEU A 73 -15.38 11.06 30.50
CA LEU A 73 -15.72 10.82 29.09
C LEU A 73 -17.15 10.25 28.96
N GLY A 74 -17.53 9.34 29.84
CA GLY A 74 -18.89 8.80 29.92
C GLY A 74 -19.96 9.87 30.13
N ASN A 75 -19.69 10.86 30.98
CA ASN A 75 -20.57 12.00 31.23
C ASN A 75 -20.55 13.00 30.07
N LEU A 76 -19.37 13.30 29.51
CA LEU A 76 -19.20 14.23 28.39
C LEU A 76 -19.99 13.79 27.15
N PHE A 77 -19.95 12.51 26.80
CA PHE A 77 -20.66 11.97 25.63
C PHE A 77 -22.04 11.36 25.97
N SER A 78 -22.45 11.40 27.24
CA SER A 78 -23.69 10.78 27.73
C SER A 78 -23.79 9.27 27.42
N ILE A 79 -22.68 8.54 27.56
CA ILE A 79 -22.57 7.10 27.27
C ILE A 79 -22.28 6.24 28.52
N GLY A 80 -22.41 6.79 29.73
CA GLY A 80 -22.10 6.07 30.97
C GLY A 80 -22.82 4.72 31.14
N GLN A 81 -24.01 4.53 30.55
CA GLN A 81 -24.68 3.23 30.53
C GLN A 81 -23.94 2.20 29.64
N SER A 82 -23.49 2.60 28.46
CA SER A 82 -22.72 1.74 27.55
C SER A 82 -21.37 1.36 28.14
N LEU A 83 -20.71 2.28 28.84
CA LEU A 83 -19.45 2.02 29.55
C LEU A 83 -19.64 1.03 30.71
N ARG A 84 -20.68 1.22 31.53
CA ARG A 84 -21.02 0.26 32.60
C ARG A 84 -21.30 -1.13 32.03
N ALA A 85 -22.06 -1.22 30.93
CA ALA A 85 -22.32 -2.51 30.28
C ALA A 85 -21.03 -3.18 29.76
N LEU A 86 -20.07 -2.41 29.24
CA LEU A 86 -18.76 -2.93 28.82
C LEU A 86 -17.93 -3.42 30.01
N SER A 87 -17.88 -2.64 31.10
CA SER A 87 -17.18 -3.00 32.35
C SER A 87 -17.81 -4.20 33.05
N GLU A 88 -19.15 -4.29 33.08
CA GLU A 88 -19.88 -5.45 33.61
C GLU A 88 -19.51 -6.74 32.85
N ARG A 89 -19.36 -6.67 31.52
CA ARG A 89 -18.88 -7.80 30.72
C ARG A 89 -17.44 -8.22 31.09
N ASP A 90 -16.55 -7.27 31.37
CA ASP A 90 -15.19 -7.58 31.86
C ASP A 90 -15.26 -8.29 33.24
N ASN A 91 -16.11 -7.80 34.15
CA ASN A 91 -16.31 -8.37 35.48
C ASN A 91 -16.93 -9.78 35.45
N GLU A 92 -17.85 -10.04 34.52
CA GLU A 92 -18.43 -11.37 34.31
C GLU A 92 -17.36 -12.44 33.98
N LEU A 93 -16.23 -12.05 33.39
CA LEU A 93 -15.13 -12.94 33.05
C LEU A 93 -14.13 -13.16 34.20
N ALA A 94 -14.21 -12.40 35.30
CA ALA A 94 -13.30 -12.52 36.44
C ALA A 94 -13.20 -13.96 37.00
N PRO A 95 -14.30 -14.73 37.14
CA PRO A 95 -14.22 -16.13 37.57
C PRO A 95 -13.33 -16.99 36.67
N ILE A 96 -13.38 -16.80 35.34
CA ILE A 96 -12.57 -17.56 34.38
C ILE A 96 -11.08 -17.34 34.67
N ARG A 97 -10.67 -16.07 34.85
CA ARG A 97 -9.28 -15.72 35.18
C ARG A 97 -8.83 -16.35 36.51
N ILE A 98 -9.63 -16.21 37.56
CA ILE A 98 -9.29 -16.70 38.90
C ILE A 98 -9.18 -18.23 38.87
N CYS A 99 -10.17 -18.92 38.31
CA CYS A 99 -10.17 -20.36 38.17
C CYS A 99 -8.99 -20.86 37.30
N LYS A 100 -8.72 -20.23 36.15
CA LYS A 100 -7.58 -20.58 35.28
C LYS A 100 -6.27 -20.55 36.05
N ARG A 101 -6.04 -19.48 36.80
CA ARG A 101 -4.78 -19.30 37.54
C ARG A 101 -4.67 -20.18 38.77
N GLN A 102 -5.70 -20.21 39.63
CA GLN A 102 -5.66 -20.91 40.92
C GLN A 102 -5.87 -22.41 40.77
N PHE A 103 -6.82 -22.81 39.93
CA PHE A 103 -7.21 -24.21 39.79
C PHE A 103 -6.54 -24.88 38.60
N ILE A 104 -6.76 -24.38 37.38
CA ILE A 104 -6.30 -25.06 36.16
C ILE A 104 -4.77 -25.15 36.11
N GLN A 105 -4.07 -24.01 36.18
CA GLN A 105 -2.62 -23.94 35.99
C GLN A 105 -1.81 -24.38 37.23
N ARG A 106 -2.28 -24.06 38.43
CA ARG A 106 -1.51 -24.30 39.67
C ARG A 106 -1.83 -25.65 40.32
N ARG A 107 -2.99 -26.24 40.05
CA ARG A 107 -3.46 -27.49 40.66
C ARG A 107 -3.67 -28.58 39.62
N ALA A 108 -4.73 -28.50 38.80
CA ALA A 108 -5.14 -29.57 37.89
C ALA A 108 -4.04 -29.97 36.87
N ALA A 109 -3.43 -29.00 36.19
CA ALA A 109 -2.38 -29.28 35.19
C ALA A 109 -1.09 -29.88 35.77
N LYS A 110 -0.90 -29.80 37.09
CA LYS A 110 0.26 -30.39 37.80
C LYS A 110 -0.09 -31.70 38.50
N ALA A 111 -1.34 -31.89 38.91
CA ALA A 111 -1.82 -33.08 39.59
C ALA A 111 -1.83 -34.32 38.66
N HIS A 112 -2.03 -34.09 37.36
CA HIS A 112 -2.06 -35.14 36.34
C HIS A 112 -1.11 -34.80 35.20
N SER A 113 -0.28 -35.76 34.82
CA SER A 113 0.57 -35.64 33.64
C SER A 113 -0.26 -35.73 32.35
N ALA A 114 0.33 -35.35 31.22
CA ALA A 114 -0.32 -35.52 29.92
C ALA A 114 -0.61 -37.00 29.62
N GLU A 115 0.21 -37.93 30.12
CA GLU A 115 -0.01 -39.37 29.98
C GLU A 115 -1.19 -39.86 30.84
N ASP A 116 -1.30 -39.39 32.09
CA ASP A 116 -2.44 -39.68 32.96
C ASP A 116 -3.75 -39.18 32.33
N ALA A 117 -3.70 -37.98 31.75
CA ALA A 117 -4.85 -37.31 31.16
C ALA A 117 -5.43 -38.06 29.94
N GLU A 118 -4.61 -38.75 29.15
CA GLU A 118 -5.08 -39.58 28.02
C GLU A 118 -5.88 -40.82 28.51
N GLY A 119 -5.69 -41.25 29.76
CA GLY A 119 -6.46 -42.33 30.38
C GLY A 119 -7.84 -41.90 30.90
N PHE A 120 -8.16 -40.59 30.89
CA PHE A 120 -9.43 -40.09 31.40
C PHE A 120 -10.55 -40.11 30.34
N ASP A 121 -11.71 -40.62 30.73
CA ASP A 121 -12.93 -40.53 29.93
C ASP A 121 -13.56 -39.14 30.09
N GLY A 122 -13.16 -38.22 29.21
CA GLY A 122 -13.67 -36.85 29.21
C GLY A 122 -15.19 -36.74 29.07
N ALA A 123 -15.83 -37.65 28.33
CA ALA A 123 -17.30 -37.61 28.15
C ALA A 123 -18.04 -38.02 29.43
N ALA A 124 -17.53 -39.04 30.13
CA ALA A 124 -18.06 -39.44 31.42
C ALA A 124 -17.85 -38.35 32.49
N LEU A 125 -16.67 -37.73 32.51
CA LEU A 125 -16.35 -36.62 33.42
C LEU A 125 -17.23 -35.39 33.16
N GLU A 126 -17.42 -35.00 31.88
CA GLU A 126 -18.29 -33.90 31.49
C GLU A 126 -19.73 -34.14 31.95
N LYS A 127 -20.24 -35.35 31.76
CA LYS A 127 -21.59 -35.74 32.18
C LYS A 127 -21.76 -35.60 33.70
N ALA A 128 -20.81 -36.14 34.46
CA ALA A 128 -20.86 -36.10 35.92
C ALA A 128 -20.70 -34.66 36.47
N LEU A 129 -19.92 -33.80 35.82
CA LEU A 129 -19.84 -32.38 36.15
C LEU A 129 -21.14 -31.65 35.82
N THR A 130 -21.72 -31.89 34.63
CA THR A 130 -23.00 -31.31 34.19
C THR A 130 -24.14 -31.66 35.15
N GLU A 131 -24.21 -32.91 35.63
CA GLU A 131 -25.19 -33.35 36.64
C GLU A 131 -25.02 -32.61 37.98
N ARG A 132 -23.80 -32.25 38.36
CA ARG A 132 -23.51 -31.49 39.59
C ARG A 132 -23.76 -30.00 39.46
N PHE A 133 -23.46 -29.42 38.30
CA PHE A 133 -23.73 -28.00 38.01
C PHE A 133 -25.23 -27.73 37.90
N GLY A 134 -26.01 -28.71 37.42
CA GLY A 134 -27.44 -28.51 37.12
C GLY A 134 -27.68 -27.70 35.85
N SER A 135 -26.64 -27.45 35.06
CA SER A 135 -26.65 -26.73 33.78
C SER A 135 -25.57 -27.29 32.86
N ALA A 136 -25.62 -26.93 31.57
CA ALA A 136 -24.62 -27.34 30.60
C ALA A 136 -23.21 -26.83 30.97
N LEU A 137 -22.18 -27.62 30.67
CA LEU A 137 -20.79 -27.24 30.91
C LEU A 137 -20.30 -26.23 29.87
N ASP A 138 -20.08 -25.00 30.33
CA ASP A 138 -19.30 -23.96 29.67
C ASP A 138 -18.17 -23.46 30.59
N GLN A 139 -17.26 -22.65 30.05
CA GLN A 139 -16.09 -22.17 30.81
C GLN A 139 -16.45 -21.29 32.01
N LEU A 140 -17.50 -20.48 31.93
CA LEU A 140 -17.92 -19.59 33.01
C LEU A 140 -18.64 -20.39 34.10
N THR A 141 -19.56 -21.28 33.71
CA THR A 141 -20.24 -22.22 34.62
C THR A 141 -19.23 -23.07 35.38
N PHE A 142 -18.26 -23.67 34.68
CA PHE A 142 -17.19 -24.44 35.31
C PHE A 142 -16.39 -23.58 36.30
N ALA A 143 -15.96 -22.39 35.88
CA ALA A 143 -15.16 -21.51 36.73
C ALA A 143 -15.90 -21.09 38.00
N ARG A 144 -17.18 -20.73 37.93
CA ARG A 144 -17.98 -20.32 39.10
C ARG A 144 -18.14 -21.46 40.10
N HIS A 145 -18.60 -22.63 39.66
CA HIS A 145 -18.80 -23.76 40.56
C HIS A 145 -17.51 -24.28 41.17
N VAL A 146 -16.42 -24.33 40.39
CA VAL A 146 -15.13 -24.75 40.93
C VAL A 146 -14.62 -23.77 41.98
N LEU A 147 -14.79 -22.46 41.78
CA LEU A 147 -14.42 -21.47 42.79
C LEU A 147 -15.29 -21.61 44.06
N GLU A 148 -16.60 -21.80 43.93
CA GLU A 148 -17.48 -22.09 45.08
C GLU A 148 -17.05 -23.36 45.84
N TRP A 149 -16.63 -24.41 45.12
CA TRP A 149 -16.14 -25.63 45.75
C TRP A 149 -14.81 -25.43 46.47
N LEU A 150 -13.95 -24.53 45.97
CA LEU A 150 -12.68 -24.19 46.61
C LEU A 150 -12.87 -23.37 47.90
N ASP A 151 -14.02 -22.71 48.08
CA ASP A 151 -14.33 -22.01 49.34
C ASP A 151 -14.59 -22.98 50.51
N ASP A 152 -14.97 -24.24 50.23
CA ASP A 152 -15.11 -25.33 51.21
C ASP A 152 -14.57 -26.66 50.63
N GLU A 153 -13.25 -26.77 50.57
CA GLU A 153 -12.59 -27.93 49.95
C GLU A 153 -12.91 -29.26 50.64
N GLU A 154 -13.05 -29.26 51.97
CA GLU A 154 -13.30 -30.48 52.75
C GLU A 154 -14.68 -31.08 52.43
N ALA A 155 -15.70 -30.24 52.24
CA ALA A 155 -17.02 -30.69 51.84
C ALA A 155 -17.08 -31.14 50.37
N ASN A 156 -16.19 -30.63 49.51
CA ASN A 156 -16.27 -30.77 48.05
C ASN A 156 -15.19 -31.65 47.41
N VAL A 157 -14.44 -32.43 48.19
CA VAL A 157 -13.33 -33.30 47.72
C VAL A 157 -13.64 -34.07 46.44
N VAL A 158 -14.81 -34.73 46.37
CA VAL A 158 -15.20 -35.54 45.20
C VAL A 158 -15.48 -34.68 43.96
N ALA A 159 -16.07 -33.50 44.15
CA ALA A 159 -16.39 -32.59 43.05
C ALA A 159 -15.12 -31.93 42.48
N ILE A 160 -14.21 -31.53 43.37
CA ILE A 160 -12.91 -30.95 43.02
C ILE A 160 -12.05 -31.96 42.24
N ASP A 161 -11.95 -33.19 42.70
CA ASP A 161 -11.21 -34.27 42.01
C ASP A 161 -11.78 -34.55 40.60
N LEU A 162 -13.10 -34.54 40.45
CA LEU A 162 -13.75 -34.66 39.14
C LEU A 162 -13.37 -33.50 38.20
N ALA A 163 -13.39 -32.26 38.74
CA ALA A 163 -13.00 -31.07 37.99
C ALA A 163 -11.50 -31.07 37.64
N GLU A 164 -10.63 -31.59 38.49
CA GLU A 164 -9.18 -31.69 38.24
C GLU A 164 -8.90 -32.64 37.07
N ARG A 165 -9.47 -33.84 37.10
CA ARG A 165 -9.31 -34.82 36.02
C ARG A 165 -9.88 -34.30 34.70
N TYR A 166 -11.05 -33.65 34.74
CA TYR A 166 -11.64 -33.06 33.55
C TYR A 166 -10.77 -31.92 32.99
N ALA A 167 -10.29 -31.02 33.85
CA ALA A 167 -9.42 -29.92 33.44
C ALA A 167 -8.07 -30.42 32.87
N ALA A 168 -7.48 -31.45 33.46
CA ALA A 168 -6.27 -32.09 32.93
C ALA A 168 -6.53 -32.74 31.57
N TRP A 169 -7.63 -33.49 31.43
CA TRP A 169 -8.06 -34.04 30.15
C TRP A 169 -8.29 -32.95 29.10
N ALA A 170 -9.01 -31.88 29.46
CA ALA A 170 -9.35 -30.76 28.60
C ALA A 170 -8.10 -30.03 28.09
N GLY A 171 -7.12 -29.79 28.96
CA GLY A 171 -5.91 -29.02 28.64
C GLY A 171 -4.81 -29.82 27.94
N HIS A 172 -4.56 -31.07 28.34
CA HIS A 172 -3.41 -31.86 27.85
C HIS A 172 -3.71 -32.69 26.60
N THR A 173 -4.91 -33.26 26.49
CA THR A 173 -5.21 -34.23 25.43
C THR A 173 -5.59 -33.57 24.09
N LYS A 174 -5.49 -34.32 22.97
CA LYS A 174 -5.99 -33.83 21.66
C LYS A 174 -7.52 -33.73 21.65
N ALA A 175 -8.21 -34.69 22.29
CA ALA A 175 -9.66 -34.72 22.37
C ALA A 175 -10.24 -33.55 23.18
N GLY A 176 -9.66 -33.28 24.36
CA GLY A 176 -10.02 -32.15 25.22
C GLY A 176 -9.83 -30.80 24.54
N ARG A 177 -8.67 -30.59 23.88
CA ARG A 177 -8.40 -29.38 23.10
C ARG A 177 -9.35 -29.21 21.93
N LYS A 178 -9.79 -30.29 21.28
CA LYS A 178 -10.83 -30.22 20.24
C LYS A 178 -12.19 -29.83 20.83
N ARG A 179 -12.56 -30.36 22.01
CA ARG A 179 -13.81 -30.04 22.72
C ARG A 179 -13.88 -28.60 23.22
N HIS A 180 -12.76 -28.02 23.62
CA HIS A 180 -12.67 -26.68 24.23
C HIS A 180 -11.86 -25.68 23.40
N GLY A 181 -11.62 -25.92 22.11
CA GLY A 181 -10.59 -25.20 21.35
C GLY A 181 -10.67 -23.67 21.33
N LYS A 182 -11.85 -23.08 21.57
CA LYS A 182 -12.04 -21.62 21.70
C LYS A 182 -12.14 -21.12 23.14
N ASN A 183 -12.21 -22.01 24.13
CA ASN A 183 -12.31 -21.66 25.54
C ASN A 183 -10.93 -21.33 26.10
N VAL A 184 -10.79 -20.16 26.69
CA VAL A 184 -9.52 -19.72 27.27
C VAL A 184 -9.20 -20.43 28.58
N LEU A 185 -10.23 -20.87 29.33
CA LEU A 185 -10.05 -21.45 30.67
C LEU A 185 -9.12 -22.67 30.70
N PHE A 186 -9.30 -23.59 29.76
CA PHE A 186 -8.53 -24.86 29.69
C PHE A 186 -7.28 -24.73 28.82
N HIS A 187 -7.00 -23.55 28.26
CA HIS A 187 -5.81 -23.33 27.47
C HIS A 187 -4.57 -23.30 28.37
N LEU A 188 -3.71 -24.30 28.22
CA LEU A 188 -2.43 -24.39 28.93
C LEU A 188 -1.33 -23.71 28.11
N ILE A 189 -0.56 -22.85 28.79
CA ILE A 189 0.59 -22.13 28.22
C ILE A 189 1.63 -23.13 27.74
N ARG A 190 2.06 -23.00 26.49
CA ARG A 190 3.04 -23.91 25.88
C ARG A 190 4.44 -23.36 25.98
N LYS A 191 5.41 -24.28 25.96
CA LYS A 191 6.81 -23.93 25.72
C LYS A 191 6.98 -23.56 24.26
N VAL A 192 7.78 -22.53 24.02
CA VAL A 192 8.10 -22.07 22.66
C VAL A 192 9.39 -22.73 22.21
N ASP A 193 9.33 -23.38 21.04
CA ASP A 193 10.50 -23.77 20.27
C ASP A 193 10.65 -22.79 19.09
N HIS A 194 11.67 -21.94 19.17
CA HIS A 194 11.92 -20.90 18.17
C HIS A 194 12.22 -21.48 16.78
N PHE A 195 12.70 -22.73 16.70
CA PHE A 195 13.00 -23.39 15.43
C PHE A 195 11.82 -24.20 14.89
N ASN A 196 10.67 -24.20 15.59
CA ASN A 196 9.46 -24.91 15.19
C ASN A 196 8.17 -24.11 15.54
N LEU A 197 8.14 -22.83 15.16
CA LEU A 197 7.00 -21.93 15.38
C LEU A 197 5.85 -22.16 14.38
N VAL A 198 6.17 -22.72 13.21
CA VAL A 198 5.21 -22.95 12.13
C VAL A 198 5.01 -24.47 11.99
N PRO A 199 3.86 -25.03 12.40
CA PRO A 199 3.58 -26.44 12.21
C PRO A 199 3.38 -26.76 10.73
N THR A 200 4.12 -27.73 10.19
CA THR A 200 4.06 -28.09 8.77
C THR A 200 4.00 -29.60 8.56
N SER A 201 3.39 -30.03 7.46
CA SER A 201 3.73 -31.31 6.83
C SER A 201 4.48 -31.05 5.53
N THR A 202 5.07 -32.08 4.92
CA THR A 202 5.83 -31.94 3.67
C THR A 202 5.15 -32.70 2.55
N GLU A 203 5.22 -32.16 1.33
CA GLU A 203 4.92 -32.91 0.10
C GLU A 203 6.08 -32.79 -0.88
N GLU A 204 6.26 -33.82 -1.72
CA GLU A 204 7.25 -33.82 -2.80
C GLU A 204 6.54 -33.81 -4.15
N ALA A 205 6.85 -32.81 -4.98
CA ALA A 205 6.36 -32.70 -6.35
C ALA A 205 7.44 -32.07 -7.23
N ASN A 206 7.61 -32.56 -8.47
CA ASN A 206 8.64 -32.10 -9.41
C ASN A 206 10.07 -32.14 -8.82
N GLY A 207 10.35 -33.12 -7.95
CA GLY A 207 11.61 -33.23 -7.23
C GLY A 207 11.83 -32.14 -6.17
N VAL A 208 10.81 -31.35 -5.82
CA VAL A 208 10.90 -30.31 -4.79
C VAL A 208 10.09 -30.70 -3.57
N ILE A 209 10.74 -30.72 -2.41
CA ILE A 209 10.07 -30.88 -1.12
C ILE A 209 9.57 -29.50 -0.70
N SER A 210 8.27 -29.40 -0.45
CA SER A 210 7.63 -28.17 0.01
C SER A 210 6.91 -28.40 1.34
N MET A 211 6.96 -27.41 2.22
CA MET A 211 6.14 -27.35 3.41
C MET A 211 4.71 -26.92 3.05
N LYS A 212 3.74 -27.58 3.67
CA LYS A 212 2.29 -27.32 3.55
C LYS A 212 1.63 -27.42 4.92
N GLN A 213 0.34 -27.06 5.00
CA GLN A 213 -0.45 -27.28 6.21
C GLN A 213 -0.41 -28.76 6.65
N PRO A 214 -0.39 -29.06 7.96
CA PRO A 214 -0.51 -30.43 8.46
C PRO A 214 -1.77 -31.14 7.92
N GLU A 215 -1.64 -32.41 7.53
CA GLU A 215 -2.73 -33.18 6.87
C GLU A 215 -3.95 -33.42 7.76
N ASP A 216 -3.81 -33.28 9.08
CA ASP A 216 -4.89 -33.42 10.04
C ASP A 216 -5.71 -32.14 10.26
N LYS A 217 -5.43 -31.06 9.51
CA LYS A 217 -6.14 -29.80 9.56
C LYS A 217 -6.76 -29.45 8.20
N PRO A 218 -8.03 -28.97 8.17
CA PRO A 218 -8.63 -28.50 6.94
C PRO A 218 -7.99 -27.19 6.46
N LEU A 219 -8.00 -26.99 5.15
CA LEU A 219 -7.64 -25.72 4.54
C LEU A 219 -8.67 -24.64 4.91
N TYR A 220 -8.19 -23.40 5.04
CA TYR A 220 -9.01 -22.22 5.22
C TYR A 220 -9.78 -21.91 3.92
N ARG A 221 -11.07 -21.57 4.05
CA ARG A 221 -12.00 -21.39 2.93
C ARG A 221 -12.12 -19.91 2.56
N ARG A 222 -11.08 -19.37 1.93
CA ARG A 222 -11.07 -17.99 1.44
C ARG A 222 -11.85 -17.85 0.14
N ASP A 223 -12.74 -16.86 0.08
CA ASP A 223 -13.45 -16.43 -1.14
C ASP A 223 -13.37 -14.90 -1.25
N GLY A 224 -12.68 -14.42 -2.28
CA GLY A 224 -12.49 -12.99 -2.53
C GLY A 224 -11.60 -12.28 -1.50
N PHE A 225 -11.96 -11.02 -1.24
CA PHE A 225 -11.15 -10.03 -0.54
C PHE A 225 -11.87 -9.40 0.65
N SER A 226 -12.90 -10.07 1.19
CA SER A 226 -13.45 -9.69 2.51
C SER A 226 -12.37 -9.85 3.58
N LEU A 227 -12.49 -9.14 4.70
CA LEU A 227 -11.60 -9.29 5.86
C LEU A 227 -11.58 -10.77 6.29
N THR A 228 -10.40 -11.39 6.32
CA THR A 228 -10.25 -12.83 6.59
C THR A 228 -10.00 -13.15 8.06
N ASP A 229 -9.66 -12.15 8.87
CA ASP A 229 -9.31 -12.29 10.28
C ASP A 229 -9.85 -11.12 11.10
N ASP A 230 -10.87 -11.38 11.92
CA ASP A 230 -11.45 -10.41 12.84
C ASP A 230 -10.56 -10.16 14.09
N GLY A 231 -9.48 -10.92 14.23
CA GLY A 231 -8.62 -10.89 15.41
C GLY A 231 -9.29 -11.51 16.63
N MET A 232 -8.70 -11.23 17.79
CA MET A 232 -9.10 -11.79 19.05
C MET A 232 -10.46 -11.23 19.52
N ASP A 233 -11.32 -12.13 20.00
CA ASP A 233 -12.56 -11.72 20.64
C ASP A 233 -12.31 -11.09 22.03
N PHE A 234 -13.38 -10.62 22.66
CA PHE A 234 -13.33 -9.96 23.96
C PHE A 234 -12.72 -10.87 25.04
N ILE A 235 -13.09 -12.17 25.05
CA ILE A 235 -12.64 -13.12 26.08
C ILE A 235 -11.15 -13.43 25.91
N GLY A 236 -10.69 -13.63 24.67
CA GLY A 236 -9.28 -13.85 24.36
C GLY A 236 -8.43 -12.66 24.76
N ALA A 237 -8.84 -11.43 24.41
CA ALA A 237 -8.07 -10.24 24.71
C ALA A 237 -7.97 -10.03 26.23
N TYR A 238 -9.07 -10.27 26.95
CA TYR A 238 -9.08 -10.26 28.41
C TYR A 238 -8.15 -11.34 29.00
N ASP A 239 -8.12 -12.55 28.44
CA ASP A 239 -7.20 -13.62 28.86
C ASP A 239 -5.73 -13.22 28.69
N HIS A 240 -5.35 -12.62 27.57
CA HIS A 240 -3.97 -12.15 27.37
C HIS A 240 -3.62 -10.93 28.23
N ALA A 241 -4.54 -9.99 28.40
CA ALA A 241 -4.34 -8.85 29.30
C ALA A 241 -4.14 -9.30 30.76
N THR A 242 -4.85 -10.36 31.19
CA THR A 242 -4.72 -10.93 32.54
C THR A 242 -3.58 -11.95 32.70
N TYR A 243 -3.13 -12.56 31.61
CA TYR A 243 -1.92 -13.36 31.55
C TYR A 243 -0.66 -12.50 31.72
N CYS A 244 -0.71 -11.24 31.27
CA CYS A 244 0.34 -10.27 31.52
C CYS A 244 0.62 -10.15 33.02
N VAL A 245 1.91 -10.16 33.40
CA VAL A 245 2.32 -10.04 34.81
C VAL A 245 2.46 -8.60 35.30
N LEU A 246 2.06 -7.65 34.44
CA LEU A 246 2.02 -6.21 34.68
C LEU A 246 3.35 -5.62 35.19
N CYS A 247 4.40 -5.71 34.38
CA CYS A 247 5.79 -5.47 34.79
C CYS A 247 6.17 -4.03 35.17
N HIS A 248 5.32 -3.02 34.96
CA HIS A 248 5.67 -1.62 35.24
C HIS A 248 5.97 -1.39 36.74
N ASP A 249 5.26 -2.09 37.63
CA ASP A 249 5.44 -2.02 39.10
C ASP A 249 6.86 -2.38 39.59
N ARG A 250 7.65 -3.03 38.74
CA ARG A 250 9.00 -3.55 39.02
C ARG A 250 10.06 -2.98 38.09
N GLU A 251 9.71 -2.03 37.23
CA GLU A 251 10.61 -1.46 36.22
C GLU A 251 11.22 -2.54 35.30
N ARG A 252 10.40 -3.51 34.87
CA ARG A 252 10.82 -4.62 33.99
C ARG A 252 9.90 -4.80 32.78
N ASP A 253 9.36 -3.71 32.29
CA ASP A 253 8.48 -3.60 31.13
C ASP A 253 9.22 -3.80 29.80
N SER A 254 9.91 -4.92 29.63
CA SER A 254 10.74 -5.21 28.44
C SER A 254 9.95 -5.21 27.12
N CYS A 255 8.64 -5.45 27.15
CA CYS A 255 7.77 -5.30 25.98
C CYS A 255 7.65 -3.83 25.52
N SER A 256 7.75 -2.88 26.45
CA SER A 256 7.86 -1.45 26.16
C SER A 256 9.30 -1.10 25.91
N THR A 257 10.19 -1.18 26.91
CA THR A 257 11.54 -0.57 26.91
C THR A 257 12.66 -1.43 26.30
N GLY A 258 12.34 -2.67 25.95
CA GLY A 258 13.25 -3.67 25.37
C GLY A 258 13.92 -4.58 26.41
N PHE A 259 14.32 -5.77 25.98
CA PHE A 259 14.95 -6.78 26.84
C PHE A 259 16.47 -6.59 26.84
N ARG A 260 17.03 -6.07 27.93
CA ARG A 260 18.44 -5.67 28.02
C ARG A 260 19.30 -6.64 28.83
N ASP A 261 20.55 -6.79 28.42
CA ASP A 261 21.57 -7.46 29.23
C ASP A 261 21.99 -6.55 30.39
N LYS A 262 22.02 -7.12 31.60
CA LYS A 262 22.29 -6.35 32.83
C LYS A 262 23.72 -5.83 32.95
N LYS A 263 24.68 -6.44 32.24
CA LYS A 263 26.11 -6.07 32.29
C LYS A 263 26.45 -5.05 31.22
N THR A 264 25.95 -5.24 29.99
CA THR A 264 26.30 -4.39 28.85
C THR A 264 25.30 -3.26 28.61
N GLY A 265 24.05 -3.41 29.08
CA GLY A 265 22.95 -2.48 28.79
C GLY A 265 22.39 -2.55 27.37
N SER A 266 22.98 -3.39 26.50
CA SER A 266 22.53 -3.60 25.12
C SER A 266 21.27 -4.48 25.08
N PHE A 267 20.50 -4.38 24.00
CA PHE A 267 19.41 -5.31 23.75
C PHE A 267 19.95 -6.73 23.56
N MET A 268 19.22 -7.71 24.09
CA MET A 268 19.50 -9.13 23.87
C MET A 268 18.88 -9.60 22.57
N ASP A 269 19.47 -10.63 21.97
CA ASP A 269 18.89 -11.32 20.83
C ASP A 269 18.22 -12.63 21.26
N ASN A 270 17.12 -12.98 20.59
CA ASN A 270 16.49 -14.29 20.77
C ASN A 270 17.31 -15.41 20.06
N PRO A 271 16.95 -16.70 20.20
CA PRO A 271 17.66 -17.80 19.55
C PRO A 271 17.73 -17.73 18.01
N LEU A 272 16.89 -16.90 17.37
CA LEU A 272 16.89 -16.66 15.92
C LEU A 272 17.75 -15.46 15.52
N GLY A 273 18.41 -14.79 16.46
CA GLY A 273 19.21 -13.58 16.23
C GLY A 273 18.39 -12.31 16.05
N VAL A 274 17.12 -12.29 16.47
CA VAL A 274 16.28 -11.09 16.44
C VAL A 274 16.49 -10.29 17.71
N SER A 275 16.86 -9.01 17.55
CA SER A 275 17.05 -8.10 18.67
C SER A 275 15.75 -7.75 19.37
N LEU A 276 15.73 -7.89 20.69
CA LEU A 276 14.55 -7.73 21.54
C LEU A 276 14.38 -6.28 22.00
N ILE A 277 14.05 -5.40 21.07
CA ILE A 277 13.97 -3.95 21.31
C ILE A 277 12.68 -3.48 22.02
N GLY A 278 11.63 -4.30 22.07
CA GLY A 278 10.30 -3.90 22.55
C GLY A 278 9.55 -2.99 21.56
N CYS A 279 8.44 -2.38 21.99
CA CYS A 279 7.64 -1.51 21.14
C CYS A 279 8.45 -0.30 20.65
N PRO A 280 8.66 -0.09 19.34
CA PRO A 280 9.44 1.05 18.84
C PRO A 280 8.90 2.42 19.25
N LEU A 281 7.60 2.52 19.52
CA LEU A 281 6.92 3.73 20.00
C LEU A 281 7.04 3.93 21.52
N ASP A 282 7.62 2.98 22.26
CA ASP A 282 7.76 3.01 23.72
C ASP A 282 6.41 3.04 24.45
N GLU A 283 5.38 2.38 23.88
CA GLU A 283 4.04 2.33 24.46
C GLU A 283 4.00 1.78 25.88
N ARG A 284 3.14 2.36 26.72
CA ARG A 284 2.83 1.95 28.10
C ARG A 284 1.93 0.71 28.17
N ILE A 285 2.47 -0.41 27.67
CA ILE A 285 1.74 -1.68 27.49
C ILE A 285 1.22 -2.24 28.82
N SER A 286 2.04 -2.19 29.87
CA SER A 286 1.66 -2.80 31.14
C SER A 286 0.54 -2.00 31.83
N GLU A 287 0.57 -0.69 31.68
CA GLU A 287 -0.39 0.25 32.22
C GLU A 287 -1.72 0.13 31.46
N MET A 288 -1.71 0.11 30.12
CA MET A 288 -2.93 -0.10 29.34
C MET A 288 -3.58 -1.46 29.63
N HIS A 289 -2.79 -2.52 29.86
CA HIS A 289 -3.33 -3.83 30.24
C HIS A 289 -3.94 -3.79 31.64
N LYS A 290 -3.28 -3.15 32.61
CA LYS A 290 -3.80 -3.00 33.97
C LYS A 290 -5.16 -2.29 33.93
N VAL A 291 -5.24 -1.17 33.24
CA VAL A 291 -6.45 -0.35 33.12
C VAL A 291 -7.56 -1.07 32.35
N LYS A 292 -7.23 -1.79 31.28
CA LYS A 292 -8.19 -2.65 30.56
C LYS A 292 -8.74 -3.77 31.45
N VAL A 293 -7.89 -4.44 32.22
CA VAL A 293 -8.31 -5.52 33.13
C VAL A 293 -9.21 -5.04 34.26
N ASP A 294 -9.04 -3.78 34.67
CA ASP A 294 -9.90 -3.13 35.67
C ASP A 294 -11.23 -2.61 35.08
N GLY A 295 -11.46 -2.76 33.77
CA GLY A 295 -12.72 -2.46 33.10
C GLY A 295 -12.84 -1.04 32.54
N TYR A 296 -11.73 -0.31 32.41
CA TYR A 296 -11.70 1.07 31.91
C TYR A 296 -11.14 1.13 30.48
N THR A 297 -12.00 0.90 29.48
CA THR A 297 -11.54 0.72 28.10
C THR A 297 -11.16 2.03 27.42
N LEU A 298 -11.89 3.12 27.67
CA LEU A 298 -11.54 4.44 27.11
C LEU A 298 -10.24 4.98 27.72
N ALA A 299 -10.03 4.78 29.02
CA ALA A 299 -8.80 5.16 29.69
C ALA A 299 -7.60 4.32 29.22
N ALA A 300 -7.80 3.03 28.92
CA ALA A 300 -6.77 2.21 28.30
C ALA A 300 -6.38 2.75 26.90
N LEU A 301 -7.35 3.17 26.08
CA LEU A 301 -7.07 3.85 24.82
C LEU A 301 -6.32 5.17 25.04
N ALA A 302 -6.71 5.96 26.05
CA ALA A 302 -6.03 7.21 26.38
C ALA A 302 -4.55 6.97 26.75
N ILE A 303 -4.24 5.89 27.47
CA ILE A 303 -2.85 5.50 27.78
C ILE A 303 -2.08 5.15 26.51
N ILE A 304 -2.66 4.36 25.60
CA ILE A 304 -2.03 4.05 24.31
C ILE A 304 -1.75 5.34 23.53
N ALA A 305 -2.74 6.24 23.46
CA ALA A 305 -2.67 7.48 22.70
C ALA A 305 -1.62 8.48 23.21
N VAL A 306 -1.09 8.32 24.44
CA VAL A 306 0.05 9.12 24.91
C VAL A 306 1.28 8.88 24.03
N ASP A 307 1.49 7.62 23.62
CA ASP A 307 2.65 7.23 22.83
C ASP A 307 2.34 6.99 21.36
N ASN A 308 1.14 6.50 21.07
CA ASN A 308 0.66 6.12 19.76
C ASN A 308 -0.76 6.68 19.54
N PRO A 309 -0.89 8.00 19.29
CA PRO A 309 -2.18 8.65 19.08
C PRO A 309 -2.88 8.19 17.79
N LEU A 310 -2.20 7.43 16.94
CA LEU A 310 -2.70 6.86 15.69
C LEU A 310 -2.68 5.33 15.73
N VAL A 311 -2.99 4.74 16.88
CA VAL A 311 -3.00 3.29 17.17
C VAL A 311 -3.81 2.44 16.18
N ALA A 312 -4.81 3.02 15.52
CA ALA A 312 -5.52 2.33 14.44
C ALA A 312 -4.57 1.87 13.31
N GLY A 313 -3.36 2.43 13.19
CA GLY A 313 -2.32 2.04 12.24
C GLY A 313 -1.38 0.93 12.71
N THR A 314 -1.54 0.41 13.93
CA THR A 314 -0.70 -0.63 14.54
C THR A 314 -1.55 -1.81 15.02
N GLY A 315 -0.95 -2.73 15.79
CA GLY A 315 -1.65 -3.85 16.42
C GLY A 315 -1.64 -5.13 15.60
N HIS A 316 -2.70 -5.93 15.77
CA HIS A 316 -2.85 -7.27 15.19
C HIS A 316 -2.57 -7.26 13.69
N ARG A 317 -1.76 -8.21 13.22
CA ARG A 317 -1.32 -8.36 11.81
C ARG A 317 -0.43 -7.21 11.30
N ILE A 318 -0.01 -6.26 12.13
CA ILE A 318 0.86 -5.14 11.71
C ILE A 318 2.23 -5.18 12.39
N CYS A 319 2.28 -5.31 13.72
CA CYS A 319 3.52 -5.27 14.49
C CYS A 319 3.57 -6.38 15.55
N ASN A 320 4.78 -6.80 15.95
CA ASN A 320 5.00 -7.93 16.88
C ASN A 320 6.24 -7.79 17.78
N GLU A 321 6.95 -6.66 17.72
CA GLU A 321 8.20 -6.42 18.46
C GLU A 321 7.99 -6.45 19.98
N CYS A 322 6.85 -5.92 20.45
CA CYS A 322 6.48 -5.91 21.86
C CYS A 322 6.27 -7.33 22.42
N SER A 323 5.57 -8.21 21.69
CA SER A 323 5.34 -9.61 22.07
C SER A 323 6.65 -10.38 22.16
N LYS A 324 7.57 -10.17 21.23
CA LYS A 324 8.87 -10.85 21.24
C LYS A 324 9.77 -10.45 22.39
N ALA A 325 9.73 -9.19 22.79
CA ALA A 325 10.51 -8.69 23.91
C ALA A 325 9.82 -8.95 25.26
N CYS A 326 8.63 -9.57 25.29
CA CYS A 326 7.95 -9.98 26.51
C CYS A 326 8.88 -10.81 27.40
N ILE A 327 8.81 -10.68 28.72
CA ILE A 327 9.68 -11.45 29.64
C ILE A 327 9.55 -12.98 29.50
N PHE A 328 8.46 -13.45 28.88
CA PHE A 328 8.20 -14.86 28.60
C PHE A 328 8.99 -15.34 27.37
N GLN A 329 10.28 -15.60 27.57
CA GLN A 329 11.20 -16.04 26.52
C GLN A 329 11.26 -17.58 26.31
N LYS A 330 10.64 -18.35 27.21
CA LYS A 330 10.66 -19.84 27.19
C LYS A 330 9.27 -20.47 27.03
N GLN A 331 8.26 -19.63 26.88
CA GLN A 331 6.86 -20.00 26.78
C GLN A 331 6.13 -18.97 25.91
N GLU A 332 4.88 -19.24 25.56
CA GLU A 332 4.09 -18.33 24.73
C GLU A 332 4.06 -16.90 25.33
N PRO A 333 4.42 -15.86 24.55
CA PRO A 333 4.40 -14.49 25.03
C PRO A 333 2.96 -13.99 25.19
N VAL A 334 2.81 -12.79 25.74
CA VAL A 334 1.54 -12.08 25.73
C VAL A 334 1.28 -11.56 24.31
N GLU A 335 0.09 -11.82 23.76
CA GLU A 335 -0.37 -11.30 22.46
C GLU A 335 -0.79 -9.83 22.56
N ILE A 336 0.20 -8.95 22.78
CA ILE A 336 -0.01 -7.52 23.02
C ILE A 336 -0.72 -6.82 21.84
N PRO A 337 -0.34 -7.04 20.56
CA PRO A 337 -0.99 -6.39 19.43
C PRO A 337 -2.49 -6.72 19.30
N GLN A 338 -2.89 -7.93 19.72
CA GLN A 338 -4.30 -8.34 19.75
C GLN A 338 -5.08 -7.58 20.83
N VAL A 339 -4.49 -7.40 22.01
CA VAL A 339 -5.11 -6.63 23.10
C VAL A 339 -5.24 -5.15 22.71
N GLU A 340 -4.20 -4.57 22.13
CA GLU A 340 -4.20 -3.19 21.60
C GLU A 340 -5.33 -2.99 20.57
N THR A 341 -5.39 -3.85 19.54
CA THR A 341 -6.45 -3.79 18.52
C THR A 341 -7.83 -4.00 19.13
N ARG A 342 -7.98 -4.87 20.14
CA ARG A 342 -9.27 -5.05 20.82
C ARG A 342 -9.71 -3.79 21.56
N ILE A 343 -8.81 -3.10 22.26
CA ILE A 343 -9.13 -1.83 22.94
C ILE A 343 -9.64 -0.79 21.93
N VAL A 344 -9.01 -0.69 20.76
CA VAL A 344 -9.46 0.18 19.67
C VAL A 344 -10.85 -0.23 19.17
N LYS A 345 -11.07 -1.51 18.88
CA LYS A 345 -12.37 -2.02 18.40
C LYS A 345 -13.49 -1.81 19.43
N ASP A 346 -13.23 -2.09 20.71
CA ASP A 346 -14.19 -1.86 21.80
C ASP A 346 -14.54 -0.38 21.91
N THR A 347 -13.54 0.50 21.83
CA THR A 347 -13.78 1.96 21.89
C THR A 347 -14.60 2.43 20.70
N LEU A 348 -14.23 2.05 19.48
CA LEU A 348 -14.93 2.46 18.26
C LEU A 348 -16.38 1.94 18.21
N ALA A 349 -16.66 0.79 18.82
CA ALA A 349 -17.99 0.22 18.90
C ALA A 349 -18.92 0.92 19.91
N LEU A 350 -18.40 1.77 20.80
CA LEU A 350 -19.23 2.60 21.67
C LEU A 350 -19.90 3.71 20.86
N PRO A 351 -21.08 4.20 21.30
CA PRO A 351 -21.65 5.42 20.72
C PRO A 351 -20.64 6.57 20.83
N TRP A 352 -20.44 7.29 19.72
CA TRP A 352 -19.43 8.35 19.60
C TRP A 352 -17.98 7.89 19.75
N GLY A 353 -17.70 6.59 19.65
CA GLY A 353 -16.36 6.01 19.85
C GLY A 353 -15.27 6.64 18.97
N PHE A 354 -15.59 6.94 17.71
CA PHE A 354 -14.67 7.68 16.82
C PHE A 354 -14.39 9.10 17.35
N GLU A 355 -15.42 9.83 17.80
CA GLU A 355 -15.27 11.21 18.27
C GLU A 355 -14.50 11.26 19.60
N ILE A 356 -14.69 10.27 20.47
CA ILE A 356 -13.89 10.09 21.70
C ILE A 356 -12.43 9.82 21.36
N TYR A 357 -12.17 8.86 20.46
CA TYR A 357 -10.79 8.59 20.02
C TYR A 357 -10.17 9.83 19.38
N SER A 358 -10.90 10.51 18.49
CA SER A 358 -10.47 11.75 17.87
C SER A 358 -10.14 12.83 18.90
N LEU A 359 -10.97 13.00 19.93
CA LEU A 359 -10.72 13.90 21.05
C LEU A 359 -9.42 13.54 21.75
N LEU A 360 -9.20 12.27 22.09
CA LEU A 360 -7.99 11.77 22.77
C LEU A 360 -6.69 11.95 21.96
N THR A 361 -6.77 12.18 20.66
CA THR A 361 -5.58 12.56 19.85
C THR A 361 -5.16 14.03 20.05
N ARG A 362 -6.05 14.87 20.56
CA ARG A 362 -5.83 16.33 20.68
C ARG A 362 -5.81 16.76 22.14
N TRP A 363 -6.82 16.36 22.89
CA TRP A 363 -6.89 16.50 24.34
C TRP A 363 -6.74 15.14 25.00
N ASN A 364 -5.66 14.95 25.76
CA ASN A 364 -5.45 13.74 26.53
C ASN A 364 -4.86 14.11 27.89
N PRO A 365 -5.64 14.04 28.98
CA PRO A 365 -5.16 14.50 30.26
C PRO A 365 -4.06 13.61 30.86
N LEU A 366 -3.90 12.39 30.33
CA LEU A 366 -2.83 11.45 30.69
C LEU A 366 -1.51 11.75 29.96
N ASN A 367 -1.50 12.63 28.95
CA ASN A 367 -0.26 13.16 28.41
C ASN A 367 0.21 14.35 29.25
N PHE A 368 0.94 14.08 30.34
CA PHE A 368 1.38 15.12 31.27
C PHE A 368 2.30 16.17 30.63
N LYS A 369 3.04 15.79 29.59
CA LYS A 369 3.94 16.69 28.87
C LYS A 369 3.18 17.70 28.02
N GLN A 370 2.13 17.24 27.36
CA GLN A 370 1.37 18.06 26.43
C GLN A 370 -0.08 17.55 26.35
N PRO A 371 -0.94 17.92 27.31
CA PRO A 371 -2.32 17.45 27.34
C PRO A 371 -3.21 18.12 26.28
N LEU A 372 -2.75 19.23 25.70
CA LEU A 372 -3.47 20.05 24.72
C LEU A 372 -2.56 20.40 23.53
N PRO A 373 -3.12 20.68 22.34
CA PRO A 373 -2.34 21.24 21.24
C PRO A 373 -1.79 22.63 21.61
N LEU A 374 -0.63 22.99 21.07
CA LEU A 374 -0.07 24.32 21.21
C LEU A 374 -0.78 25.33 20.30
N PRO A 375 -0.78 26.64 20.64
CA PRO A 375 -1.26 27.69 19.75
C PRO A 375 -0.56 27.69 18.39
N GLU A 376 -1.23 28.21 17.37
CA GLU A 376 -0.67 28.32 16.04
C GLU A 376 0.65 29.11 16.03
N THR A 377 1.68 28.51 15.49
CA THR A 377 3.06 29.04 15.45
C THR A 377 3.34 29.90 14.22
N GLY A 378 2.49 29.77 13.19
CA GLY A 378 2.72 30.36 11.87
C GLY A 378 3.61 29.51 10.95
N TYR A 379 4.36 28.52 11.45
CA TYR A 379 5.17 27.64 10.59
C TYR A 379 4.31 26.75 9.69
N LYS A 380 4.79 26.50 8.48
CA LYS A 380 4.17 25.68 7.43
C LYS A 380 5.13 24.56 7.04
N VAL A 381 4.71 23.31 7.25
CA VAL A 381 5.53 22.13 6.95
C VAL A 381 4.92 21.34 5.80
N LEU A 382 5.73 21.04 4.78
CA LEU A 382 5.37 20.14 3.70
C LEU A 382 5.75 18.70 4.04
N ILE A 383 4.80 17.78 4.01
CA ILE A 383 5.03 16.33 4.12
C ILE A 383 4.92 15.69 2.74
N VAL A 384 5.95 14.95 2.32
CA VAL A 384 5.98 14.23 1.04
C VAL A 384 5.74 12.75 1.28
N GLY A 385 4.51 12.27 1.08
CA GLY A 385 4.06 10.89 1.27
C GLY A 385 3.13 10.74 2.47
N LEU A 386 1.99 10.08 2.26
CA LEU A 386 0.93 9.87 3.25
C LEU A 386 0.85 8.42 3.75
N GLY A 387 2.01 7.77 3.83
CA GLY A 387 2.19 6.52 4.55
C GLY A 387 2.27 6.70 6.08
N PRO A 388 2.58 5.63 6.83
CA PRO A 388 2.59 5.65 8.30
C PRO A 388 3.46 6.73 8.94
N ALA A 389 4.64 7.00 8.38
CA ALA A 389 5.48 8.09 8.84
C ALA A 389 4.82 9.46 8.61
N GLY A 390 4.23 9.69 7.44
CA GLY A 390 3.68 10.99 7.04
C GLY A 390 2.45 11.41 7.84
N PHE A 391 1.44 10.53 7.96
CA PHE A 391 0.26 10.86 8.74
C PHE A 391 0.57 11.01 10.24
N THR A 392 1.56 10.26 10.75
CA THR A 392 1.99 10.34 12.16
C THR A 392 2.76 11.61 12.44
N LEU A 393 3.66 12.00 11.54
CA LEU A 393 4.37 13.27 11.64
C LEU A 393 3.40 14.44 11.57
N GLY A 394 2.42 14.39 10.67
CA GLY A 394 1.38 15.41 10.55
C GLY A 394 0.62 15.61 11.86
N HIS A 395 0.28 14.53 12.56
CA HIS A 395 -0.34 14.61 13.89
C HIS A 395 0.53 15.39 14.89
N PHE A 396 1.82 15.01 15.05
CA PHE A 396 2.71 15.66 16.03
C PHE A 396 2.96 17.13 15.70
N LEU A 397 3.16 17.46 14.41
CA LEU A 397 3.37 18.84 13.96
C LEU A 397 2.14 19.72 14.19
N MET A 398 0.93 19.20 13.95
CA MET A 398 -0.30 19.94 14.24
C MET A 398 -0.51 20.13 15.75
N ASN A 399 -0.16 19.15 16.58
CA ASN A 399 -0.18 19.31 18.04
C ASN A 399 0.87 20.32 18.51
N ALA A 400 1.98 20.50 17.79
CA ALA A 400 2.94 21.57 18.02
C ALA A 400 2.49 22.94 17.47
N GLY A 401 1.30 23.04 16.87
CA GLY A 401 0.73 24.30 16.38
C GLY A 401 1.20 24.69 14.97
N HIS A 402 1.74 23.76 14.17
CA HIS A 402 2.16 24.04 12.80
C HIS A 402 1.03 23.75 11.79
N THR A 403 1.01 24.54 10.71
CA THR A 403 0.23 24.19 9.51
C THR A 403 0.96 23.07 8.76
N VAL A 404 0.23 22.01 8.42
CA VAL A 404 0.76 20.85 7.71
C VAL A 404 0.07 20.73 6.37
N VAL A 405 0.85 20.75 5.30
CA VAL A 405 0.39 20.35 3.97
C VAL A 405 1.07 19.06 3.58
N ALA A 406 0.32 18.09 3.08
CA ALA A 406 0.85 16.83 2.61
C ALA A 406 0.57 16.59 1.13
N VAL A 407 1.53 15.99 0.43
CA VAL A 407 1.40 15.58 -0.96
C VAL A 407 1.73 14.10 -1.13
N ASP A 408 0.99 13.40 -1.98
CA ASP A 408 1.26 12.00 -2.32
C ASP A 408 1.19 11.80 -3.84
N GLY A 409 2.09 10.97 -4.37
CA GLY A 409 2.09 10.62 -5.79
C GLY A 409 0.94 9.70 -6.19
N LEU A 410 0.33 9.00 -5.24
CA LEU A 410 -0.86 8.19 -5.46
C LEU A 410 -2.12 9.04 -5.53
N LYS A 411 -3.10 8.57 -6.31
CA LYS A 411 -4.46 9.12 -6.29
C LYS A 411 -5.04 8.95 -4.88
N ILE A 412 -5.50 10.03 -4.27
CA ILE A 412 -6.28 10.00 -3.03
C ILE A 412 -7.73 10.24 -3.39
N GLU A 413 -8.59 9.24 -3.17
CA GLU A 413 -10.02 9.35 -3.47
C GLU A 413 -10.67 10.41 -2.55
N PRO A 414 -11.60 11.23 -3.05
CA PRO A 414 -12.37 12.14 -2.19
C PRO A 414 -13.26 11.33 -1.25
N VAL A 415 -13.37 11.75 0.00
CA VAL A 415 -14.38 11.26 0.94
C VAL A 415 -15.54 12.25 0.93
N ASP A 416 -16.78 11.78 1.15
CA ASP A 416 -17.94 12.67 1.28
C ASP A 416 -17.61 13.82 2.23
N SER A 417 -17.73 15.06 1.73
CA SER A 417 -17.46 16.29 2.46
C SER A 417 -18.26 16.43 3.76
N LYS A 418 -19.44 15.80 3.84
CA LYS A 418 -20.23 15.72 5.08
C LYS A 418 -19.56 14.88 6.15
N ILE A 419 -18.62 14.01 5.80
CA ILE A 419 -17.84 13.18 6.73
C ILE A 419 -16.44 13.78 6.92
N SER A 420 -15.73 14.12 5.84
CA SER A 420 -14.34 14.63 5.91
C SER A 420 -14.23 16.10 6.34
N GLY A 421 -15.27 16.90 6.10
CA GLY A 421 -15.21 18.36 6.26
C GLY A 421 -14.44 19.07 5.16
N VAL A 422 -14.17 18.41 4.03
CA VAL A 422 -13.41 18.95 2.90
C VAL A 422 -14.10 18.61 1.58
N THR A 423 -14.37 19.62 0.75
CA THR A 423 -14.94 19.41 -0.60
C THR A 423 -13.91 18.89 -1.58
N ALA A 424 -14.34 18.43 -2.77
CA ALA A 424 -13.43 18.04 -3.84
C ALA A 424 -12.51 19.19 -4.32
N SER A 425 -12.92 20.45 -4.15
CA SER A 425 -12.11 21.65 -4.43
C SER A 425 -11.16 22.02 -3.28
N GLY A 426 -11.23 21.34 -2.14
CA GLY A 426 -10.38 21.58 -0.97
C GLY A 426 -10.93 22.61 0.02
N GLU A 427 -12.18 23.05 -0.13
CA GLU A 427 -12.82 23.99 0.79
C GLU A 427 -13.25 23.29 2.07
N ARG A 428 -13.08 23.99 3.21
CA ARG A 428 -13.51 23.51 4.52
C ARG A 428 -15.02 23.70 4.68
N VAL A 429 -15.72 22.64 5.03
CA VAL A 429 -17.17 22.65 5.30
C VAL A 429 -17.47 21.98 6.64
N VAL A 430 -18.65 22.28 7.19
CA VAL A 430 -19.13 21.61 8.40
C VAL A 430 -19.33 20.13 8.11
N PHE A 431 -18.79 19.28 8.98
CA PHE A 431 -18.94 17.83 8.91
C PHE A 431 -19.90 17.31 10.00
N LYS A 432 -20.49 16.14 9.72
CA LYS A 432 -21.36 15.39 10.60
C LYS A 432 -20.50 14.61 11.61
N PRO A 433 -20.81 14.71 12.91
CA PRO A 433 -20.28 13.80 13.92
C PRO A 433 -20.64 12.33 13.65
N ILE A 434 -19.77 11.41 14.05
CA ILE A 434 -19.91 9.96 13.83
C ILE A 434 -20.38 9.30 15.11
N GLN A 435 -21.65 8.89 15.13
CA GLN A 435 -22.23 8.21 16.29
C GLN A 435 -21.91 6.72 16.32
N ASP A 436 -22.00 6.06 15.17
CA ASP A 436 -21.72 4.64 15.01
C ASP A 436 -20.60 4.45 13.99
N ILE A 437 -19.55 3.73 14.38
CA ILE A 437 -18.42 3.44 13.48
C ILE A 437 -18.84 2.63 12.26
N ALA A 438 -19.93 1.87 12.34
CA ALA A 438 -20.48 1.13 11.21
C ALA A 438 -20.85 2.05 10.02
N GLU A 439 -21.10 3.35 10.25
CA GLU A 439 -21.29 4.33 9.17
C GLU A 439 -20.04 4.53 8.29
N LEU A 440 -18.86 4.20 8.79
CA LEU A 440 -17.59 4.32 8.06
C LEU A 440 -17.12 3.02 7.41
N TYR A 441 -17.56 1.89 7.96
CA TYR A 441 -17.04 0.57 7.62
C TYR A 441 -17.62 0.07 6.31
N GLU A 442 -16.72 -0.40 5.44
CA GLU A 442 -17.03 -0.97 4.15
C GLU A 442 -16.48 -2.40 4.09
N ASN A 443 -17.15 -3.27 3.35
CA ASN A 443 -16.57 -4.57 3.02
C ASN A 443 -15.32 -4.35 2.16
N LEU A 444 -14.20 -4.97 2.56
CA LEU A 444 -12.94 -4.87 1.83
C LEU A 444 -13.00 -5.43 0.41
N ASP A 445 -13.96 -6.33 0.10
CA ASP A 445 -14.19 -6.85 -1.26
C ASP A 445 -14.79 -5.79 -2.22
N GLU A 446 -15.37 -4.71 -1.69
CA GLU A 446 -16.14 -3.71 -2.43
C GLU A 446 -15.61 -2.27 -2.24
N ARG A 447 -14.88 -2.02 -1.14
CA ARG A 447 -14.35 -0.70 -0.76
C ARG A 447 -13.58 -0.03 -1.91
N ALA A 448 -13.80 1.27 -2.09
CA ALA A 448 -12.98 2.10 -2.96
C ALA A 448 -11.54 2.19 -2.43
N MET A 449 -10.56 2.04 -3.32
CA MET A 449 -9.14 2.04 -2.94
C MET A 449 -8.70 3.50 -2.75
N ALA A 450 -8.71 3.96 -1.50
CA ALA A 450 -8.70 5.37 -1.13
C ALA A 450 -7.35 6.07 -1.33
N GLY A 451 -6.26 5.31 -1.47
CA GLY A 451 -4.90 5.79 -1.71
C GLY A 451 -4.15 6.35 -0.48
N PHE A 452 -4.86 6.82 0.54
CA PHE A 452 -4.29 7.25 1.81
C PHE A 452 -3.73 6.04 2.60
N GLY A 453 -2.50 6.14 3.12
CA GLY A 453 -1.86 5.10 3.93
C GLY A 453 -0.59 4.50 3.31
N GLY A 454 -0.25 4.83 2.07
CA GLY A 454 0.94 4.29 1.39
C GLY A 454 0.91 2.76 1.34
N VAL A 455 2.00 2.09 1.74
CA VAL A 455 2.10 0.61 1.75
C VAL A 455 0.98 -0.05 2.57
N ALA A 456 0.43 0.62 3.58
CA ALA A 456 -0.71 0.08 4.34
C ALA A 456 -2.00 -0.05 3.48
N GLU A 457 -2.15 0.78 2.44
CA GLU A 457 -3.28 0.72 1.51
C GLU A 457 -2.99 -0.22 0.33
N TYR A 458 -1.83 -0.09 -0.33
CA TYR A 458 -1.53 -0.81 -1.57
C TYR A 458 -0.66 -2.06 -1.43
N GLY A 459 -0.02 -2.26 -0.28
CA GLY A 459 0.89 -3.38 -0.02
C GLY A 459 0.31 -4.41 0.94
N ILE A 460 -0.15 -3.96 2.12
CA ILE A 460 -0.82 -4.82 3.11
C ILE A 460 -2.20 -5.21 2.58
N THR A 461 -2.52 -6.49 2.71
CA THR A 461 -3.69 -7.12 2.07
C THR A 461 -4.88 -7.21 3.01
N VAL A 462 -5.88 -8.03 2.67
CA VAL A 462 -7.12 -8.22 3.45
C VAL A 462 -6.91 -8.87 4.81
N ARG A 463 -5.66 -9.18 5.16
CA ARG A 463 -5.28 -9.63 6.50
C ARG A 463 -5.38 -8.55 7.58
N TRP A 464 -5.52 -7.29 7.21
CA TRP A 464 -5.70 -6.17 8.12
C TRP A 464 -6.92 -5.35 7.71
N ASP A 465 -7.68 -4.88 8.69
CA ASP A 465 -8.90 -4.12 8.44
C ASP A 465 -8.58 -2.71 7.92
N LYS A 466 -8.64 -2.55 6.60
CA LYS A 466 -8.35 -1.27 5.92
C LYS A 466 -9.38 -0.18 6.24
N ASN A 467 -10.47 -0.47 6.94
CA ASN A 467 -11.35 0.57 7.47
C ASN A 467 -10.61 1.47 8.48
N PHE A 468 -9.59 0.95 9.16
CA PHE A 468 -8.74 1.77 10.02
C PHE A 468 -7.98 2.87 9.27
N LEU A 469 -7.68 2.71 7.97
CA LEU A 469 -7.12 3.81 7.19
C LEU A 469 -8.09 4.97 7.02
N LYS A 470 -9.40 4.70 6.90
CA LYS A 470 -10.41 5.76 6.87
C LYS A 470 -10.52 6.46 8.23
N VAL A 471 -10.43 5.71 9.34
CA VAL A 471 -10.35 6.28 10.69
C VAL A 471 -9.13 7.21 10.80
N LEU A 472 -7.93 6.72 10.48
CA LEU A 472 -6.69 7.51 10.53
C LEU A 472 -6.76 8.76 9.67
N ARG A 473 -7.28 8.64 8.45
CA ARG A 473 -7.50 9.78 7.56
C ARG A 473 -8.38 10.83 8.22
N LEU A 474 -9.53 10.45 8.79
CA LEU A 474 -10.44 11.43 9.41
C LEU A 474 -9.87 12.05 10.69
N LEU A 475 -9.02 11.33 11.44
CA LEU A 475 -8.31 11.88 12.60
C LEU A 475 -7.40 13.06 12.23
N VAL A 476 -6.82 13.05 11.02
CA VAL A 476 -5.95 14.15 10.54
C VAL A 476 -6.70 15.14 9.64
N GLU A 477 -7.50 14.66 8.69
CA GLU A 477 -8.14 15.46 7.64
C GLU A 477 -9.15 16.46 8.21
N ARG A 478 -9.88 16.12 9.28
CA ARG A 478 -10.87 17.02 9.91
C ARG A 478 -10.25 18.20 10.66
N ARG A 479 -8.93 18.21 10.89
CA ARG A 479 -8.24 19.28 11.62
C ARG A 479 -7.95 20.46 10.69
N SER A 480 -8.23 21.69 11.14
CA SER A 480 -8.07 22.92 10.34
C SER A 480 -6.65 23.14 9.83
N LEU A 481 -5.64 22.70 10.59
CA LEU A 481 -4.22 22.85 10.25
C LEU A 481 -3.69 21.84 9.23
N PHE A 482 -4.48 20.87 8.80
CA PHE A 482 -4.06 19.87 7.81
C PHE A 482 -4.61 20.19 6.43
N THR A 483 -3.86 19.92 5.37
CA THR A 483 -4.39 19.85 4.00
C THR A 483 -3.61 18.78 3.24
N MET A 484 -4.28 18.02 2.37
CA MET A 484 -3.59 17.01 1.56
C MET A 484 -3.99 17.01 0.09
N PHE A 485 -3.04 16.60 -0.75
CA PHE A 485 -3.19 16.48 -2.20
C PHE A 485 -2.67 15.11 -2.67
N GLY A 486 -3.50 14.38 -3.42
CA GLY A 486 -3.08 13.16 -4.12
C GLY A 486 -2.74 13.45 -5.57
N GLY A 487 -1.99 12.54 -6.20
CA GLY A 487 -1.56 12.68 -7.60
C GLY A 487 -0.52 13.78 -7.81
N VAL A 488 0.27 14.11 -6.78
CA VAL A 488 1.30 15.15 -6.84
C VAL A 488 2.67 14.51 -6.79
N ARG A 489 3.48 14.76 -7.82
CA ARG A 489 4.84 14.24 -7.92
C ARG A 489 5.83 15.29 -7.39
N PHE A 490 6.24 15.13 -6.14
CA PHE A 490 7.30 15.95 -5.57
C PHE A 490 8.62 15.74 -6.33
N GLY A 491 9.37 16.83 -6.54
CA GLY A 491 10.49 16.91 -7.47
C GLY A 491 10.08 17.20 -8.91
N SER A 492 8.80 17.46 -9.18
CA SER A 492 8.33 17.85 -10.51
C SER A 492 7.29 18.98 -10.45
N SER A 493 5.99 18.68 -10.34
CA SER A 493 4.95 19.71 -10.22
C SER A 493 5.10 20.58 -8.98
N MET A 494 5.90 20.12 -8.01
CA MET A 494 6.41 20.90 -6.90
C MET A 494 7.82 20.41 -6.58
N THR A 495 8.81 21.31 -6.62
CA THR A 495 10.20 21.06 -6.20
C THR A 495 10.46 21.63 -4.80
N ALA A 496 11.59 21.29 -4.19
CA ALA A 496 11.97 21.84 -2.90
C ALA A 496 12.12 23.37 -2.94
N GLU A 497 12.74 23.88 -4.01
CA GLU A 497 12.93 25.31 -4.25
C GLU A 497 11.58 26.02 -4.39
N SER A 498 10.65 25.46 -5.18
CA SER A 498 9.32 26.03 -5.32
C SER A 498 8.55 26.03 -3.99
N ALA A 499 8.66 24.95 -3.21
CA ALA A 499 8.00 24.84 -1.92
C ALA A 499 8.51 25.91 -0.92
N PHE A 500 9.84 26.07 -0.78
CA PHE A 500 10.38 27.13 0.07
C PHE A 500 9.97 28.52 -0.44
N SER A 501 9.94 28.75 -1.77
CA SER A 501 9.49 30.02 -2.34
C SER A 501 8.01 30.34 -2.09
N MET A 502 7.16 29.31 -2.00
CA MET A 502 5.74 29.44 -1.65
C MET A 502 5.54 29.71 -0.15
N GLY A 503 6.60 29.64 0.66
CA GLY A 503 6.55 29.93 2.09
C GLY A 503 6.47 28.71 3.00
N PHE A 504 6.80 27.50 2.52
CA PHE A 504 7.07 26.39 3.43
C PHE A 504 8.35 26.65 4.22
N ASP A 505 8.33 26.37 5.52
CA ASP A 505 9.49 26.55 6.41
C ASP A 505 10.32 25.26 6.54
N HIS A 506 9.72 24.11 6.24
CA HIS A 506 10.38 22.80 6.30
C HIS A 506 9.74 21.79 5.34
N ILE A 507 10.55 20.83 4.86
CA ILE A 507 10.09 19.71 4.04
C ILE A 507 10.45 18.38 4.73
N ALA A 508 9.46 17.52 4.95
CA ALA A 508 9.61 16.20 5.53
C ALA A 508 9.39 15.09 4.49
N MET A 509 10.47 14.39 4.15
CA MET A 509 10.43 13.27 3.20
C MET A 509 9.91 12.00 3.87
N CYS A 510 8.71 11.57 3.48
CA CYS A 510 8.02 10.35 3.95
C CYS A 510 7.67 9.42 2.77
N ALA A 511 8.45 9.47 1.68
CA ALA A 511 8.12 8.84 0.39
C ALA A 511 8.25 7.30 0.36
N GLY A 512 8.61 6.68 1.49
CA GLY A 512 8.56 5.23 1.69
C GLY A 512 9.55 4.43 0.84
N ALA A 513 9.16 3.19 0.56
CA ALA A 513 9.91 2.27 -0.30
C ALA A 513 9.83 2.68 -1.78
N GLY A 514 10.92 2.46 -2.50
CA GLY A 514 11.05 2.68 -3.93
C GLY A 514 11.48 1.43 -4.69
N LYS A 515 12.63 1.49 -5.36
CA LYS A 515 13.05 0.57 -6.42
C LYS A 515 12.99 -0.92 -6.00
N PRO A 516 12.20 -1.78 -6.69
CA PRO A 516 12.15 -3.21 -6.40
C PRO A 516 13.34 -3.95 -7.02
N THR A 517 13.65 -5.10 -6.46
CA THR A 517 14.70 -6.01 -6.96
C THR A 517 14.11 -6.95 -8.01
N TYR A 518 14.66 -6.93 -9.23
CA TYR A 518 14.26 -7.84 -10.31
C TYR A 518 15.17 -9.08 -10.41
N LEU A 519 14.76 -10.07 -11.20
CA LEU A 519 15.55 -11.28 -11.44
C LEU A 519 16.56 -11.03 -12.56
N SER A 520 17.85 -11.08 -12.23
CA SER A 520 18.95 -11.05 -13.21
C SER A 520 19.26 -12.47 -13.70
N VAL A 521 18.29 -13.11 -14.36
CA VAL A 521 18.41 -14.45 -14.95
C VAL A 521 17.88 -14.42 -16.40
N PRO A 522 18.28 -15.36 -17.28
CA PRO A 522 17.71 -15.47 -18.61
C PRO A 522 16.17 -15.49 -18.57
N ASN A 523 15.55 -14.70 -19.44
CA ASN A 523 14.10 -14.52 -19.54
C ASN A 523 13.42 -13.95 -18.28
N GLY A 524 14.18 -13.27 -17.41
CA GLY A 524 13.66 -12.68 -16.16
C GLY A 524 12.63 -11.55 -16.31
N LEU A 525 12.31 -11.14 -17.54
CA LEU A 525 11.27 -10.17 -17.89
C LEU A 525 10.23 -10.71 -18.89
N ALA A 526 10.25 -12.01 -19.19
CA ALA A 526 9.33 -12.63 -20.14
C ALA A 526 7.87 -12.55 -19.68
N ARG A 527 6.94 -12.79 -20.61
CA ARG A 527 5.50 -12.75 -20.30
C ARG A 527 5.15 -13.72 -19.18
N GLY A 528 4.42 -13.22 -18.18
CA GLY A 528 4.05 -13.92 -16.95
C GLY A 528 5.03 -13.71 -15.78
N VAL A 529 6.17 -13.03 -15.99
CA VAL A 529 7.07 -12.60 -14.90
C VAL A 529 6.74 -11.17 -14.48
N ARG A 530 6.42 -10.97 -13.20
CA ARG A 530 6.11 -9.65 -12.62
C ARG A 530 6.87 -9.41 -11.33
N GLN A 531 7.17 -8.14 -11.03
CA GLN A 531 7.57 -7.78 -9.69
C GLN A 531 6.36 -7.86 -8.75
N ALA A 532 6.57 -8.25 -7.49
CA ALA A 532 5.50 -8.28 -6.51
C ALA A 532 4.90 -6.88 -6.28
N SER A 533 5.72 -5.83 -6.38
CA SER A 533 5.25 -4.44 -6.35
C SER A 533 4.33 -4.11 -7.52
N ASP A 534 4.62 -4.60 -8.73
CA ASP A 534 3.75 -4.43 -9.90
C ASP A 534 2.41 -5.13 -9.66
N PHE A 535 2.44 -6.41 -9.27
CA PHE A 535 1.23 -7.19 -9.02
C PHE A 535 0.34 -6.59 -7.91
N LEU A 536 0.89 -6.32 -6.72
CA LEU A 536 0.11 -5.81 -5.59
C LEU A 536 -0.41 -4.39 -5.84
N MET A 537 0.40 -3.50 -6.42
CA MET A 537 -0.05 -2.14 -6.75
C MET A 537 -1.10 -2.17 -7.86
N ALA A 538 -0.95 -3.02 -8.88
CA ALA A 538 -1.97 -3.18 -9.91
C ALA A 538 -3.27 -3.71 -9.29
N LEU A 539 -3.21 -4.76 -8.48
CA LEU A 539 -4.37 -5.36 -7.82
C LEU A 539 -5.13 -4.36 -6.95
N GLN A 540 -4.41 -3.64 -6.09
CA GLN A 540 -4.99 -2.75 -5.10
C GLN A 540 -5.31 -1.37 -5.71
N LEU A 541 -4.37 -0.67 -6.35
CA LEU A 541 -4.61 0.72 -6.79
C LEU A 541 -5.53 0.87 -8.00
N THR A 542 -5.66 -0.16 -8.85
CA THR A 542 -6.69 -0.17 -9.91
C THR A 542 -8.03 -0.73 -9.43
N GLY A 543 -8.03 -1.38 -8.26
CA GLY A 543 -9.16 -2.14 -7.76
C GLY A 543 -9.44 -3.41 -8.56
N ALA A 544 -8.47 -4.01 -9.27
CA ALA A 544 -8.68 -5.19 -10.13
C ALA A 544 -9.35 -6.39 -9.43
N ALA A 545 -9.19 -6.49 -8.10
CA ALA A 545 -9.84 -7.46 -7.21
C ALA A 545 -11.38 -7.35 -7.16
N LYS A 546 -11.95 -6.22 -7.56
CA LYS A 546 -13.40 -5.99 -7.48
C LYS A 546 -14.14 -6.60 -8.68
N LYS A 547 -15.41 -6.96 -8.48
CA LYS A 547 -16.22 -7.61 -9.53
C LYS A 547 -16.59 -6.62 -10.63
N GLU A 548 -16.90 -5.41 -10.22
CA GLU A 548 -17.43 -4.30 -11.01
C GLU A 548 -16.35 -3.52 -11.76
N THR A 549 -15.07 -3.67 -11.42
CA THR A 549 -13.97 -2.92 -12.04
C THR A 549 -13.71 -3.33 -13.49
N ILE A 550 -13.35 -2.37 -14.35
CA ILE A 550 -12.83 -2.64 -15.69
C ILE A 550 -11.31 -2.87 -15.75
N ALA A 551 -10.61 -2.76 -14.62
CA ALA A 551 -9.15 -2.90 -14.58
C ALA A 551 -8.67 -4.30 -15.03
N ASN A 552 -7.54 -4.32 -15.74
CA ASN A 552 -7.00 -5.51 -16.38
C ASN A 552 -5.72 -5.97 -15.68
N LEU A 553 -5.75 -7.18 -15.10
CA LEU A 553 -4.60 -7.82 -14.49
C LEU A 553 -4.64 -9.31 -14.83
N GLN A 554 -3.88 -9.75 -15.82
CA GLN A 554 -3.87 -11.16 -16.22
C GLN A 554 -2.90 -11.96 -15.35
N LEU A 555 -3.39 -13.04 -14.74
CA LEU A 555 -2.59 -14.01 -13.98
C LEU A 555 -2.91 -15.44 -14.46
N ARG A 556 -1.91 -16.30 -14.64
CA ARG A 556 -2.10 -17.71 -15.01
C ARG A 556 -1.55 -18.65 -13.94
N LEU A 557 -2.10 -19.86 -13.82
CA LEU A 557 -1.64 -20.89 -12.88
C LEU A 557 -0.81 -21.97 -13.60
N PRO A 558 0.15 -22.61 -12.91
CA PRO A 558 0.59 -22.38 -11.52
C PRO A 558 1.41 -21.09 -11.32
N VAL A 559 1.41 -20.59 -10.08
CA VAL A 559 2.16 -19.40 -9.66
C VAL A 559 3.36 -19.78 -8.80
N VAL A 560 4.53 -19.22 -9.10
CA VAL A 560 5.71 -19.28 -8.23
C VAL A 560 6.07 -17.88 -7.72
N VAL A 561 6.18 -17.72 -6.40
CA VAL A 561 6.59 -16.46 -5.78
C VAL A 561 8.02 -16.57 -5.29
N ILE A 562 8.92 -15.69 -5.75
CA ILE A 562 10.33 -15.69 -5.36
C ILE A 562 10.55 -14.73 -4.19
N GLY A 563 10.79 -15.26 -2.99
CA GLY A 563 11.02 -14.44 -1.80
C GLY A 563 10.66 -15.15 -0.49
N GLY A 564 10.94 -14.51 0.63
CA GLY A 564 10.58 -15.02 1.97
C GLY A 564 10.19 -13.92 2.97
N GLY A 565 9.95 -12.71 2.48
CA GLY A 565 9.42 -11.61 3.30
C GLY A 565 7.89 -11.57 3.28
N LEU A 566 7.30 -10.63 4.02
CA LEU A 566 5.85 -10.41 4.02
C LEU A 566 5.28 -10.15 2.62
N THR A 567 5.97 -9.37 1.79
CA THR A 567 5.57 -9.15 0.39
C THR A 567 5.41 -10.45 -0.41
N ALA A 568 6.20 -11.50 -0.10
CA ALA A 568 6.07 -12.79 -0.75
C ALA A 568 4.80 -13.53 -0.26
N ILE A 569 4.51 -13.46 1.03
CA ILE A 569 3.30 -14.02 1.64
C ILE A 569 2.04 -13.33 1.10
N ASP A 570 2.05 -12.00 1.10
CA ASP A 570 0.98 -11.16 0.58
C ASP A 570 0.76 -11.45 -0.92
N SER A 571 1.82 -11.52 -1.73
CA SER A 571 1.68 -11.85 -3.16
C SER A 571 1.10 -13.25 -3.39
N ALA A 572 1.48 -14.24 -2.58
CA ALA A 572 1.01 -15.62 -2.74
C ALA A 572 -0.48 -15.77 -2.38
N THR A 573 -0.90 -15.21 -1.25
CA THR A 573 -2.30 -15.24 -0.79
C THR A 573 -3.22 -14.45 -1.72
N GLU A 574 -2.81 -13.28 -2.17
CA GLU A 574 -3.60 -12.46 -3.10
C GLU A 574 -3.67 -13.07 -4.50
N ALA A 575 -2.59 -13.67 -5.01
CA ALA A 575 -2.61 -14.37 -6.30
C ALA A 575 -3.63 -15.51 -6.31
N MET A 576 -3.72 -16.25 -5.21
CA MET A 576 -4.66 -17.34 -5.04
C MET A 576 -6.12 -16.85 -5.06
N ALA A 577 -6.45 -15.85 -4.24
CA ALA A 577 -7.80 -15.28 -4.21
C ALA A 577 -8.19 -14.56 -5.51
N TYR A 578 -7.25 -13.83 -6.11
CA TYR A 578 -7.45 -13.09 -7.35
C TYR A 578 -7.74 -14.01 -8.53
N TYR A 579 -7.11 -15.19 -8.60
CA TYR A 579 -7.31 -16.10 -9.71
C TYR A 579 -8.77 -16.54 -9.86
N VAL A 580 -9.47 -16.84 -8.76
CA VAL A 580 -10.90 -17.16 -8.79
C VAL A 580 -11.70 -15.97 -9.31
N ARG A 581 -11.42 -14.78 -8.77
CA ARG A 581 -12.13 -13.55 -9.10
C ARG A 581 -11.98 -13.14 -10.58
N GLN A 582 -10.77 -13.27 -11.14
CA GLN A 582 -10.53 -12.88 -12.53
C GLN A 582 -11.26 -13.80 -13.51
N VAL A 583 -11.29 -15.12 -13.28
CA VAL A 583 -11.91 -16.06 -14.22
C VAL A 583 -13.42 -15.97 -14.18
N GLU A 584 -14.01 -15.74 -13.00
CA GLU A 584 -15.43 -15.43 -12.86
C GLU A 584 -15.79 -14.15 -13.62
N LYS A 585 -15.05 -13.07 -13.38
CA LYS A 585 -15.27 -11.77 -14.05
C LYS A 585 -15.15 -11.91 -15.57
N PHE A 586 -14.14 -12.64 -16.03
CA PHE A 586 -13.93 -12.93 -17.45
C PHE A 586 -15.11 -13.69 -18.05
N SER A 587 -15.53 -14.80 -17.41
CA SER A 587 -16.62 -15.65 -17.88
C SER A 587 -17.97 -14.92 -17.93
N VAL A 588 -18.31 -14.12 -16.91
CA VAL A 588 -19.55 -13.34 -16.89
C VAL A 588 -19.63 -12.41 -18.10
N ARG A 589 -18.58 -11.61 -18.33
CA ARG A 589 -18.53 -10.67 -19.46
C ARG A 589 -18.55 -11.40 -20.80
N TYR A 590 -17.73 -12.45 -20.91
CA TYR A 590 -17.64 -13.27 -22.12
C TYR A 590 -18.99 -13.87 -22.49
N ASN A 591 -19.72 -14.45 -21.54
CA ASN A 591 -21.00 -15.10 -21.81
C ASN A 591 -22.11 -14.12 -22.19
N ILE A 592 -22.14 -12.93 -21.58
CA ILE A 592 -23.08 -11.86 -21.95
C ILE A 592 -22.80 -11.41 -23.38
N LEU A 593 -21.55 -11.05 -23.69
CA LEU A 593 -21.15 -10.62 -25.03
C LEU A 593 -21.37 -11.72 -26.07
N LYS A 594 -21.02 -12.98 -25.75
CA LYS A 594 -21.28 -14.14 -26.63
C LYS A 594 -22.76 -14.29 -26.95
N LYS A 595 -23.65 -14.06 -25.97
CA LYS A 595 -25.10 -14.13 -26.18
C LYS A 595 -25.61 -13.01 -27.08
N GLU A 596 -25.01 -11.81 -27.00
CA GLU A 596 -25.47 -10.62 -27.72
C GLU A 596 -24.96 -10.52 -29.16
N GLN A 597 -23.67 -10.77 -29.38
CA GLN A 597 -23.01 -10.58 -30.69
C GLN A 597 -22.48 -11.89 -31.32
N GLY A 598 -22.58 -13.02 -30.60
CA GLY A 598 -22.07 -14.31 -31.07
C GLY A 598 -20.61 -14.57 -30.73
N GLU A 599 -20.24 -15.85 -30.60
CA GLU A 599 -18.89 -16.28 -30.21
C GLU A 599 -17.80 -15.88 -31.23
N GLU A 600 -18.10 -16.00 -32.52
CA GLU A 600 -17.18 -15.63 -33.60
C GLU A 600 -16.78 -14.15 -33.50
N MET A 601 -17.73 -13.27 -33.18
CA MET A 601 -17.46 -11.84 -33.04
C MET A 601 -16.59 -11.56 -31.82
N VAL A 602 -16.91 -12.16 -30.65
CA VAL A 602 -16.13 -11.98 -29.41
C VAL A 602 -14.67 -12.38 -29.60
N ARG A 603 -14.44 -13.51 -30.31
CA ARG A 603 -13.12 -14.09 -30.52
C ARG A 603 -12.39 -13.60 -31.78
N SER A 604 -13.02 -12.75 -32.60
CA SER A 604 -12.49 -12.33 -33.91
C SER A 604 -11.09 -11.71 -33.87
N LEU A 605 -10.69 -11.13 -32.73
CA LEU A 605 -9.40 -10.49 -32.52
C LEU A 605 -8.40 -11.36 -31.75
N TYR A 606 -8.76 -12.59 -31.37
CA TYR A 606 -7.88 -13.47 -30.63
C TYR A 606 -6.90 -14.20 -31.54
N THR A 607 -5.62 -14.18 -31.15
CA THR A 607 -4.62 -15.11 -31.68
C THR A 607 -4.87 -16.52 -31.12
N GLU A 608 -4.13 -17.52 -31.63
CA GLU A 608 -4.20 -18.89 -31.12
C GLU A 608 -3.87 -18.96 -29.62
N GLU A 609 -2.76 -18.35 -29.18
CA GLU A 609 -2.39 -18.23 -27.76
C GLU A 609 -3.50 -17.57 -26.92
N GLU A 610 -4.05 -16.47 -27.41
CA GLU A 610 -5.08 -15.72 -26.67
C GLU A 610 -6.39 -16.50 -26.55
N ALA A 611 -6.74 -17.28 -27.57
CA ALA A 611 -7.87 -18.20 -27.54
C ALA A 611 -7.63 -19.34 -26.53
N GLU A 612 -6.42 -19.92 -26.48
CA GLU A 612 -6.05 -20.93 -25.47
C GLU A 612 -6.17 -20.39 -24.04
N ILE A 613 -5.70 -19.16 -23.79
CA ILE A 613 -5.82 -18.51 -22.48
C ILE A 613 -7.29 -18.24 -22.13
N ALA A 614 -8.07 -17.74 -23.09
CA ALA A 614 -9.50 -17.54 -22.89
C ALA A 614 -10.23 -18.86 -22.55
N ASP A 615 -9.87 -19.94 -23.22
CA ASP A 615 -10.43 -21.27 -22.98
C ASP A 615 -10.01 -21.83 -21.61
N GLU A 616 -8.75 -21.63 -21.18
CA GLU A 616 -8.29 -21.91 -19.82
C GLU A 616 -9.17 -21.18 -18.79
N PHE A 617 -9.38 -19.88 -18.96
CA PHE A 617 -10.17 -19.08 -18.02
C PHE A 617 -11.64 -19.51 -18.00
N LEU A 618 -12.25 -19.80 -19.15
CA LEU A 618 -13.63 -20.26 -19.22
C LEU A 618 -13.79 -21.65 -18.57
N ALA A 619 -12.85 -22.56 -18.78
CA ALA A 619 -12.87 -23.89 -18.17
C ALA A 619 -12.75 -23.82 -16.64
N HIS A 620 -11.81 -23.01 -16.14
CA HIS A 620 -11.65 -22.81 -14.70
C HIS A 620 -12.83 -22.07 -14.08
N ALA A 621 -13.42 -21.09 -14.78
CA ALA A 621 -14.64 -20.43 -14.32
C ALA A 621 -15.83 -21.38 -14.24
N MET A 622 -15.94 -22.35 -15.15
CA MET A 622 -16.98 -23.39 -15.08
C MET A 622 -16.80 -24.24 -13.82
N ALA A 623 -15.59 -24.72 -13.55
CA ALA A 623 -15.30 -25.50 -12.34
C ALA A 623 -15.55 -24.72 -11.05
N VAL A 624 -15.22 -23.42 -11.02
CA VAL A 624 -15.55 -22.52 -9.91
C VAL A 624 -17.06 -22.40 -9.73
N TRP A 625 -17.81 -22.22 -10.82
CA TRP A 625 -19.27 -22.13 -10.78
C TRP A 625 -19.91 -23.44 -10.28
N GLU A 626 -19.48 -24.59 -10.80
CA GLU A 626 -19.93 -25.92 -10.35
C GLU A 626 -19.66 -26.11 -8.85
N GLU A 627 -18.47 -25.76 -8.38
CA GLU A 627 -18.12 -25.86 -6.97
C GLU A 627 -18.97 -24.93 -6.10
N ARG A 628 -19.31 -23.73 -6.58
CA ARG A 628 -20.26 -22.86 -5.86
C ARG A 628 -21.63 -23.51 -5.73
N GLN A 629 -22.14 -24.13 -6.80
CA GLN A 629 -23.44 -24.81 -6.77
C GLN A 629 -23.43 -25.99 -5.79
N VAL A 630 -22.40 -26.84 -5.85
CA VAL A 630 -22.26 -27.96 -4.91
C VAL A 630 -22.13 -27.46 -3.47
N ALA A 631 -21.34 -26.41 -3.23
CA ALA A 631 -21.17 -25.84 -1.90
C ALA A 631 -22.49 -25.27 -1.34
N GLU A 632 -23.30 -24.63 -2.20
CA GLU A 632 -24.63 -24.12 -1.84
C GLU A 632 -25.61 -25.26 -1.52
N GLU A 633 -25.67 -26.30 -2.37
CA GLU A 633 -26.51 -27.50 -2.16
C GLU A 633 -26.15 -28.24 -0.85
N GLU A 634 -24.86 -28.28 -0.51
CA GLU A 634 -24.35 -28.93 0.71
C GLU A 634 -24.34 -28.00 1.94
N GLY A 635 -24.62 -26.71 1.78
CA GLY A 635 -24.59 -25.72 2.87
C GLY A 635 -23.19 -25.49 3.46
N ARG A 636 -22.13 -25.58 2.64
CA ARG A 636 -20.73 -25.38 3.05
C ARG A 636 -20.07 -24.23 2.28
N SER A 637 -18.88 -23.81 2.73
CA SER A 637 -18.05 -22.87 1.97
C SER A 637 -17.42 -23.58 0.76
N PRO A 638 -17.21 -22.85 -0.36
CA PRO A 638 -16.51 -23.41 -1.53
C PRO A 638 -15.08 -23.87 -1.25
N HIS A 639 -14.66 -24.93 -1.93
CA HIS A 639 -13.35 -25.59 -1.84
C HIS A 639 -12.41 -25.11 -2.96
N PHE A 640 -12.23 -23.79 -3.10
CA PHE A 640 -11.40 -23.23 -4.17
C PHE A 640 -9.92 -23.56 -4.04
N ALA A 641 -9.42 -23.77 -2.82
CA ALA A 641 -8.02 -24.13 -2.61
C ALA A 641 -7.66 -25.46 -3.27
N GLU A 642 -8.59 -26.42 -3.25
CA GLU A 642 -8.46 -27.72 -3.89
C GLU A 642 -8.46 -27.60 -5.42
N LEU A 643 -9.35 -26.78 -6.01
CA LEU A 643 -9.36 -26.50 -7.45
C LEU A 643 -8.05 -25.86 -7.91
N ILE A 644 -7.60 -24.83 -7.19
CA ILE A 644 -6.33 -24.14 -7.48
C ILE A 644 -5.16 -25.11 -7.37
N LYS A 645 -5.16 -26.02 -6.39
CA LYS A 645 -4.14 -27.08 -6.29
C LYS A 645 -4.14 -28.01 -7.50
N GLN A 646 -5.30 -28.37 -8.05
CA GLN A 646 -5.41 -29.19 -9.26
C GLN A 646 -4.82 -28.48 -10.50
N TRP A 647 -4.92 -27.15 -10.55
CA TRP A 647 -4.29 -26.32 -11.59
C TRP A 647 -2.82 -25.97 -11.29
N GLY A 648 -2.20 -26.69 -10.36
CA GLY A 648 -0.79 -26.58 -10.00
C GLY A 648 -0.50 -25.67 -8.81
N GLY A 649 -1.45 -24.84 -8.38
CA GLY A 649 -1.40 -24.06 -7.14
C GLY A 649 -0.39 -22.91 -7.07
N VAL A 650 -0.12 -22.45 -5.84
CA VAL A 650 0.81 -21.34 -5.55
C VAL A 650 1.94 -21.83 -4.65
N THR A 651 3.19 -21.56 -5.05
CA THR A 651 4.38 -21.98 -4.31
C THR A 651 5.32 -20.80 -4.08
N ILE A 652 5.67 -20.53 -2.83
CA ILE A 652 6.74 -19.61 -2.45
C ILE A 652 8.07 -20.37 -2.55
N ALA A 653 9.02 -19.87 -3.33
CA ALA A 653 10.38 -20.40 -3.40
C ALA A 653 11.37 -19.42 -2.77
N TYR A 654 12.12 -19.89 -1.77
CA TYR A 654 13.04 -19.07 -0.99
C TYR A 654 14.46 -19.63 -0.97
N ARG A 655 15.46 -18.78 -1.13
CA ARG A 655 16.88 -19.19 -1.25
C ARG A 655 17.53 -19.68 0.04
N ARG A 656 16.90 -19.49 1.20
CA ARG A 656 17.34 -19.99 2.52
C ARG A 656 16.26 -20.89 3.11
N ARG A 657 16.41 -21.31 4.37
CA ARG A 657 15.38 -22.08 5.09
C ARG A 657 14.20 -21.19 5.43
N MET A 658 13.00 -21.77 5.60
CA MET A 658 11.81 -21.06 6.07
C MET A 658 12.10 -20.32 7.39
N ILE A 659 12.83 -20.96 8.31
CA ILE A 659 13.20 -20.38 9.61
C ILE A 659 14.14 -19.17 9.53
N ASP A 660 14.87 -19.02 8.42
CA ASP A 660 15.78 -17.88 8.19
C ASP A 660 15.07 -16.71 7.50
N SER A 661 13.79 -16.87 7.17
CA SER A 661 13.03 -15.88 6.41
C SER A 661 12.59 -14.70 7.29
N PRO A 662 12.51 -13.48 6.73
CA PRO A 662 11.93 -12.35 7.46
C PRO A 662 10.49 -12.59 7.91
N SER A 663 9.67 -13.28 7.12
CA SER A 663 8.30 -13.61 7.57
C SER A 663 8.33 -14.54 8.78
N TYR A 664 9.23 -15.51 8.87
CA TYR A 664 9.32 -16.37 10.06
C TYR A 664 9.87 -15.63 11.29
N THR A 665 11.02 -14.99 11.13
CA THR A 665 11.70 -14.29 12.24
C THR A 665 10.92 -13.09 12.74
N LEU A 666 10.19 -12.39 11.83
CA LEU A 666 9.43 -11.19 12.17
C LEU A 666 7.95 -11.44 12.46
N ASN A 667 7.27 -12.32 11.72
CA ASN A 667 5.82 -12.50 11.77
C ASN A 667 5.39 -13.93 11.36
N HIS A 668 5.88 -14.94 12.08
CA HIS A 668 5.70 -16.36 11.70
C HIS A 668 4.24 -16.77 11.50
N ASP A 669 3.29 -16.13 12.18
CA ASP A 669 1.86 -16.36 12.00
C ASP A 669 1.43 -16.17 10.54
N GLU A 670 2.00 -15.20 9.82
CA GLU A 670 1.70 -14.96 8.40
C GLU A 670 2.02 -16.17 7.52
N ILE A 671 3.06 -16.94 7.88
CA ILE A 671 3.35 -18.21 7.21
C ILE A 671 2.26 -19.24 7.56
N ILE A 672 1.87 -19.34 8.84
CA ILE A 672 0.81 -20.27 9.28
C ILE A 672 -0.47 -20.01 8.50
N TYR A 673 -0.91 -18.76 8.39
CA TYR A 673 -2.12 -18.41 7.64
C TYR A 673 -1.98 -18.69 6.15
N ALA A 674 -0.84 -18.39 5.53
CA ALA A 674 -0.61 -18.73 4.13
C ALA A 674 -0.69 -20.24 3.86
N LEU A 675 -0.04 -21.05 4.71
CA LEU A 675 -0.12 -22.51 4.61
C LEU A 675 -1.56 -22.98 4.81
N ASN A 676 -2.31 -22.37 5.72
CA ASN A 676 -3.73 -22.67 5.94
C ASN A 676 -4.58 -22.42 4.68
N GLU A 677 -4.25 -21.44 3.85
CA GLU A 677 -4.94 -21.20 2.57
C GLU A 677 -4.58 -22.23 1.49
N GLY A 678 -3.56 -23.08 1.72
CA GLY A 678 -3.11 -24.09 0.75
C GLY A 678 -1.86 -23.68 -0.03
N ILE A 679 -1.20 -22.58 0.35
CA ILE A 679 0.09 -22.17 -0.23
C ILE A 679 1.19 -23.13 0.21
N ARG A 680 2.15 -23.37 -0.67
CA ARG A 680 3.37 -24.13 -0.36
C ARG A 680 4.56 -23.22 -0.12
N PHE A 681 5.43 -23.63 0.78
CA PHE A 681 6.73 -23.00 1.00
C PHE A 681 7.84 -23.97 0.62
N ALA A 682 8.62 -23.65 -0.41
CA ALA A 682 9.77 -24.42 -0.85
C ALA A 682 11.05 -23.65 -0.50
N GLU A 683 11.90 -24.26 0.33
CA GLU A 683 13.10 -23.63 0.84
C GLU A 683 14.36 -24.05 0.08
N LEU A 684 15.44 -23.30 0.28
CA LEU A 684 16.75 -23.55 -0.33
C LEU A 684 16.73 -23.60 -1.87
N LEU A 685 15.99 -22.70 -2.51
CA LEU A 685 15.90 -22.59 -3.97
C LEU A 685 16.24 -21.19 -4.45
N SER A 686 17.17 -21.08 -5.41
CA SER A 686 17.54 -19.81 -6.04
C SER A 686 17.28 -19.86 -7.56
N PRO A 687 16.66 -18.83 -8.16
CA PRO A 687 16.43 -18.77 -9.61
C PRO A 687 17.70 -18.91 -10.44
N LEU A 688 17.61 -19.66 -11.55
CA LEU A 688 18.65 -19.81 -12.57
C LEU A 688 18.23 -19.28 -13.94
N ALA A 689 17.00 -19.58 -14.38
CA ALA A 689 16.43 -19.15 -15.66
C ALA A 689 14.91 -19.35 -15.69
N VAL A 690 14.21 -18.58 -16.52
CA VAL A 690 12.80 -18.81 -16.85
C VAL A 690 12.70 -19.58 -18.17
N GLU A 691 11.96 -20.68 -18.16
CA GLU A 691 11.67 -21.49 -19.34
C GLU A 691 10.38 -20.99 -20.00
N LEU A 692 10.43 -20.81 -21.31
CA LEU A 692 9.32 -20.29 -22.11
C LEU A 692 8.59 -21.42 -22.84
N ASP A 693 7.30 -21.20 -23.13
CA ASP A 693 6.56 -22.00 -24.10
C ASP A 693 6.79 -21.52 -25.54
N GLU A 694 6.13 -22.16 -26.49
CA GLU A 694 6.17 -21.85 -27.93
C GLU A 694 5.74 -20.41 -28.27
N TYR A 695 5.03 -19.73 -27.38
CA TYR A 695 4.61 -18.34 -27.55
C TYR A 695 5.56 -17.35 -26.86
N GLY A 696 6.57 -17.80 -26.10
CA GLY A 696 7.44 -16.90 -25.34
C GLY A 696 6.85 -16.47 -23.98
N HIS A 697 5.83 -17.17 -23.50
CA HIS A 697 5.28 -16.99 -22.16
C HIS A 697 5.94 -17.95 -21.18
N THR A 698 6.08 -17.57 -19.91
CA THR A 698 6.64 -18.47 -18.88
C THR A 698 5.84 -19.77 -18.81
N LYS A 699 6.59 -20.88 -18.82
CA LYS A 699 6.12 -22.25 -18.66
C LYS A 699 6.62 -22.85 -17.35
N ALA A 700 7.86 -22.54 -16.98
CA ALA A 700 8.50 -23.03 -15.76
C ALA A 700 9.66 -22.14 -15.31
N ILE A 701 10.12 -22.32 -14.08
CA ILE A 701 11.33 -21.70 -13.55
C ILE A 701 12.34 -22.77 -13.13
N ARG A 702 13.57 -22.65 -13.64
CA ARG A 702 14.73 -23.44 -13.22
C ARG A 702 15.36 -22.81 -11.99
N LEU A 703 15.65 -23.65 -11.00
CA LEU A 703 16.13 -23.25 -9.68
C LEU A 703 17.34 -24.11 -9.30
N ALA A 704 18.37 -23.47 -8.75
CA ALA A 704 19.48 -24.16 -8.11
C ALA A 704 19.12 -24.50 -6.67
N ARG A 705 19.32 -25.75 -6.27
CA ARG A 705 19.30 -26.13 -4.85
C ARG A 705 20.41 -25.43 -4.10
N GLN A 706 20.09 -24.95 -2.92
CA GLN A 706 21.00 -24.26 -2.03
C GLN A 706 21.30 -25.12 -0.81
N LYS A 707 22.44 -24.85 -0.19
CA LYS A 707 22.74 -25.21 1.20
C LYS A 707 23.22 -23.95 1.92
N ILE A 708 22.95 -23.87 3.21
CA ILE A 708 23.51 -22.78 4.03
C ILE A 708 24.99 -23.10 4.29
N GLY A 709 25.89 -22.26 3.79
CA GLY A 709 27.32 -22.38 4.05
C GLY A 709 27.69 -22.01 5.49
N GLU A 710 28.93 -22.30 5.88
CA GLU A 710 29.47 -21.94 7.20
C GLU A 710 29.48 -20.42 7.47
N ASP A 711 29.51 -19.60 6.41
CA ASP A 711 29.37 -18.14 6.44
C ASP A 711 27.90 -17.68 6.59
N GLY A 712 26.97 -18.61 6.78
CA GLY A 712 25.54 -18.36 6.84
C GLY A 712 24.91 -17.98 5.49
N ARG A 713 25.67 -17.94 4.39
CA ARG A 713 25.14 -17.54 3.08
C ARG A 713 24.66 -18.76 2.28
N PRO A 714 23.59 -18.64 1.48
CA PRO A 714 23.18 -19.72 0.60
C PRO A 714 24.25 -19.96 -0.47
N LYS A 715 24.59 -21.23 -0.70
CA LYS A 715 25.53 -21.69 -1.72
C LYS A 715 24.87 -22.77 -2.56
N SER A 716 25.05 -22.71 -3.88
CA SER A 716 24.54 -23.74 -4.78
C SER A 716 25.15 -25.11 -4.45
N THR A 717 24.34 -26.16 -4.51
CA THR A 717 24.80 -27.54 -4.40
C THR A 717 25.30 -28.10 -5.75
N GLY A 718 25.02 -27.39 -6.85
CA GLY A 718 25.20 -27.89 -8.21
C GLY A 718 24.01 -28.69 -8.75
N GLU A 719 23.01 -28.99 -7.91
CA GLU A 719 21.77 -29.64 -8.35
C GLU A 719 20.74 -28.60 -8.78
N GLU A 720 20.00 -28.93 -9.84
CA GLU A 720 18.94 -28.10 -10.38
C GLU A 720 17.58 -28.79 -10.27
N VAL A 721 16.53 -27.99 -10.12
CA VAL A 721 15.14 -28.43 -10.15
C VAL A 721 14.32 -27.45 -10.98
N THR A 722 13.20 -27.92 -11.51
CA THR A 722 12.29 -27.10 -12.32
C THR A 722 10.90 -27.12 -11.69
N LEU A 723 10.35 -25.93 -11.44
CA LEU A 723 8.96 -25.78 -11.01
C LEU A 723 8.11 -25.26 -12.17
N PRO A 724 7.00 -25.93 -12.54
CA PRO A 724 6.04 -25.36 -13.48
C PRO A 724 5.52 -24.02 -12.97
N ALA A 725 5.45 -23.03 -13.87
CA ALA A 725 5.07 -21.67 -13.54
C ALA A 725 4.55 -20.96 -14.80
N ARG A 726 3.25 -20.69 -14.83
CA ARG A 726 2.64 -19.76 -15.78
C ARG A 726 2.62 -18.32 -15.26
N ALA A 727 2.90 -18.11 -13.98
CA ALA A 727 3.22 -16.79 -13.46
C ALA A 727 4.35 -16.86 -12.43
N ILE A 728 5.24 -15.87 -12.47
CA ILE A 728 6.35 -15.72 -11.52
C ILE A 728 6.26 -14.34 -10.89
N LEU A 729 6.07 -14.28 -9.57
CA LEU A 729 6.00 -13.02 -8.81
C LEU A 729 7.28 -12.82 -8.00
N VAL A 730 8.02 -11.76 -8.29
CA VAL A 730 9.34 -11.52 -7.71
C VAL A 730 9.24 -10.60 -6.50
N ALA A 731 9.40 -11.16 -5.30
CA ALA A 731 9.34 -10.49 -4.00
C ALA A 731 10.71 -10.50 -3.31
N ALA A 732 11.76 -10.09 -4.03
CA ALA A 732 13.16 -10.15 -3.57
C ALA A 732 13.61 -8.92 -2.75
N GLY A 733 12.67 -8.06 -2.34
CA GLY A 733 12.91 -6.86 -1.53
C GLY A 733 12.96 -5.55 -2.33
N THR A 734 12.82 -4.44 -1.63
CA THR A 734 12.80 -3.07 -2.18
C THR A 734 13.92 -2.21 -1.59
N GLN A 735 14.28 -1.16 -2.32
CA GLN A 735 15.18 -0.10 -1.85
C GLN A 735 14.36 1.11 -1.37
N PRO A 736 14.91 1.98 -0.51
CA PRO A 736 14.27 3.26 -0.16
C PRO A 736 14.03 4.13 -1.40
N ASN A 737 12.99 4.98 -1.38
CA ASN A 737 12.68 5.89 -2.47
C ASN A 737 13.63 7.11 -2.47
N THR A 738 14.84 6.92 -2.97
CA THR A 738 15.87 7.98 -3.09
C THR A 738 15.98 8.58 -4.48
N THR A 739 14.94 8.39 -5.32
CA THR A 739 14.95 8.75 -6.74
C THR A 739 15.28 10.22 -6.99
N LEU A 740 14.87 11.13 -6.09
CA LEU A 740 15.13 12.57 -6.21
C LEU A 740 16.63 12.92 -6.24
N ALA A 741 17.49 12.19 -5.54
CA ALA A 741 18.94 12.45 -5.60
C ALA A 741 19.54 12.10 -6.96
N ARG A 742 18.94 11.16 -7.70
CA ARG A 742 19.36 10.82 -9.07
C ARG A 742 18.78 11.78 -10.10
N GLU A 743 17.55 12.24 -9.87
CA GLU A 743 16.86 13.15 -10.79
C GLU A 743 17.38 14.59 -10.69
N HIS A 744 17.72 15.04 -9.47
CA HIS A 744 18.15 16.40 -9.17
C HIS A 744 19.51 16.38 -8.46
N PRO A 745 20.63 16.44 -9.21
CA PRO A 745 21.96 16.53 -8.62
C PRO A 745 22.05 17.68 -7.61
N GLY A 746 22.55 17.40 -6.41
CA GLY A 746 22.60 18.38 -5.31
C GLY A 746 21.35 18.44 -4.41
N PHE A 747 20.32 17.62 -4.68
CA PHE A 747 19.16 17.49 -3.80
C PHE A 747 19.57 16.99 -2.40
N ALA A 748 20.30 15.88 -2.32
CA ALA A 748 20.86 15.34 -1.08
C ALA A 748 22.04 14.41 -1.38
N GLU A 749 23.01 14.34 -0.47
CA GLU A 749 24.10 13.35 -0.55
C GLU A 749 23.59 11.95 -0.21
N MET A 750 24.30 10.93 -0.73
CA MET A 750 23.91 9.52 -0.59
C MET A 750 24.89 8.75 0.29
N ASN A 751 24.37 7.86 1.13
CA ASN A 751 25.14 6.90 1.93
C ASN A 751 24.59 5.48 1.68
N GLY A 752 25.28 4.72 0.84
CA GLY A 752 24.77 3.46 0.32
C GLY A 752 23.47 3.66 -0.46
N LYS A 753 22.38 3.05 0.01
CA LYS A 753 21.05 3.16 -0.60
C LYS A 753 20.14 4.23 0.04
N TYR A 754 20.60 4.89 1.10
CA TYR A 754 19.85 5.91 1.84
C TYR A 754 20.43 7.31 1.58
N TYR A 755 19.70 8.36 1.94
CA TYR A 755 20.26 9.71 2.05
C TYR A 755 21.27 9.77 3.20
N GLN A 756 22.29 10.63 3.05
CA GLN A 756 23.26 10.91 4.10
C GLN A 756 22.58 11.69 5.23
N ALA A 757 22.52 11.09 6.42
CA ALA A 757 21.97 11.73 7.60
C ALA A 757 22.90 12.87 8.08
N LEU A 758 22.31 13.95 8.56
CA LEU A 758 23.02 15.09 9.14
C LEU A 758 22.62 15.27 10.60
N ASP A 759 23.55 15.78 11.40
CA ASP A 759 23.20 16.38 12.68
C ASP A 759 22.63 17.79 12.51
N GLU A 760 22.22 18.38 13.61
CA GLU A 760 21.65 19.73 13.64
C GLU A 760 22.65 20.82 13.22
N SER A 761 23.96 20.57 13.18
CA SER A 761 24.96 21.51 12.64
C SER A 761 25.13 21.40 11.12
N GLY A 762 24.50 20.40 10.49
CA GLY A 762 24.71 20.06 9.08
C GLY A 762 25.88 19.11 8.85
N SER A 763 26.46 18.54 9.90
CA SER A 763 27.59 17.60 9.78
C SER A 763 27.09 16.17 9.49
N PRO A 764 27.71 15.44 8.55
CA PRO A 764 27.35 14.05 8.27
C PRO A 764 27.51 13.12 9.47
N VAL A 765 26.51 12.26 9.69
CA VAL A 765 26.50 11.26 10.77
C VAL A 765 26.09 9.88 10.25
N GLN A 766 26.39 8.84 11.02
CA GLN A 766 25.99 7.46 10.73
C GLN A 766 24.91 7.03 11.71
N PRO A 767 23.64 6.86 11.27
CA PRO A 767 22.57 6.40 12.16
C PRO A 767 22.78 4.94 12.62
N GLU A 768 22.34 4.64 13.85
CA GLU A 768 22.29 3.28 14.37
C GLU A 768 21.21 2.45 13.67
N TRP A 769 21.49 1.20 13.31
CA TRP A 769 20.52 0.31 12.68
C TRP A 769 19.62 -0.37 13.72
N SER A 770 18.76 0.43 14.35
CA SER A 770 17.81 0.00 15.37
C SER A 770 16.60 0.93 15.36
N ALA A 771 15.38 0.41 15.48
CA ALA A 771 14.17 1.23 15.63
C ALA A 771 14.08 1.92 17.02
N LYS A 772 15.06 1.68 17.90
CA LYS A 772 15.31 2.43 19.13
C LYS A 772 16.77 2.87 19.19
N PRO A 773 17.18 3.84 18.36
CA PRO A 773 18.54 4.33 18.38
C PRO A 773 18.77 5.14 19.66
N SER A 774 20.00 5.16 20.17
CA SER A 774 20.35 5.99 21.34
C SER A 774 20.22 7.49 21.05
N LYS A 775 20.47 7.87 19.79
CA LYS A 775 20.29 9.22 19.27
C LYS A 775 19.67 9.18 17.88
N VAL A 776 18.69 10.03 17.65
CA VAL A 776 17.93 10.12 16.39
C VAL A 776 18.51 11.25 15.54
N TYR A 777 18.64 11.01 14.23
CA TYR A 777 19.14 11.98 13.27
C TYR A 777 18.22 11.99 12.05
N SER A 778 17.38 13.01 11.90
CA SER A 778 16.34 13.03 10.87
C SER A 778 16.57 14.03 9.75
N LEU A 779 17.72 14.71 9.69
CA LEU A 779 17.99 15.73 8.67
C LEU A 779 18.78 15.14 7.50
N ILE A 780 18.49 15.61 6.28
CA ILE A 780 19.26 15.27 5.06
C ILE A 780 19.82 16.52 4.37
N LYS A 781 19.28 17.71 4.68
CA LYS A 781 19.76 18.98 4.15
C LYS A 781 19.44 20.13 5.09
N ILE A 782 20.38 21.04 5.24
CA ILE A 782 20.18 22.39 5.77
C ILE A 782 20.73 23.33 4.70
N THR A 783 19.91 24.28 4.29
CA THR A 783 20.24 25.28 3.26
C THR A 783 20.94 26.48 3.90
N GLU A 784 21.53 27.36 3.08
CA GLU A 784 22.25 28.54 3.56
C GLU A 784 21.38 29.53 4.33
N ASP A 785 20.08 29.60 4.01
CA ASP A 785 19.08 30.41 4.71
C ASP A 785 18.39 29.66 5.86
N ASN A 786 18.98 28.55 6.32
CA ASN A 786 18.52 27.69 7.41
C ASN A 786 17.18 26.95 7.17
N HIS A 787 16.60 26.98 5.98
CA HIS A 787 15.57 26.00 5.65
C HIS A 787 16.15 24.59 5.69
N SER A 788 15.32 23.60 6.01
CA SER A 788 15.78 22.24 6.22
C SER A 788 14.87 21.21 5.57
N ILE A 789 15.47 20.07 5.23
CA ILE A 789 14.78 18.88 4.73
C ILE A 789 15.11 17.70 5.63
N SER A 790 14.08 16.98 6.05
CA SER A 790 14.18 15.78 6.89
C SER A 790 13.68 14.53 6.16
N PHE A 791 13.94 13.36 6.74
CA PHE A 791 13.52 12.05 6.21
C PHE A 791 13.02 11.10 7.30
N PHE A 792 12.02 10.27 6.96
CA PHE A 792 11.31 9.40 7.88
C PHE A 792 10.92 8.06 7.24
N GLY A 793 10.50 7.10 8.07
CA GLY A 793 10.05 5.79 7.64
C GLY A 793 11.12 4.99 6.91
N ASP A 794 10.74 4.36 5.80
CA ASP A 794 11.64 3.53 4.99
C ASP A 794 12.81 4.30 4.36
N LEU A 795 12.76 5.63 4.33
CA LEU A 795 13.90 6.46 3.91
C LEU A 795 15.00 6.53 4.97
N HIS A 796 14.71 6.16 6.21
CA HIS A 796 15.64 6.23 7.32
C HIS A 796 16.16 4.82 7.69
N PRO A 797 17.49 4.59 7.73
CA PRO A 797 18.05 3.24 7.95
C PRO A 797 17.63 2.58 9.27
N SER A 798 17.47 3.37 10.34
CA SER A 798 17.03 2.90 11.66
C SER A 798 15.57 2.43 11.72
N PHE A 799 14.70 2.92 10.82
CA PHE A 799 13.25 2.78 10.94
C PHE A 799 12.60 2.09 9.74
N ALA A 800 13.39 1.59 8.81
CA ALA A 800 12.90 0.95 7.59
C ALA A 800 12.39 -0.48 7.83
N GLY A 801 11.30 -0.84 7.14
CA GLY A 801 10.86 -2.22 6.97
C GLY A 801 9.56 -2.62 7.67
N ASN A 802 9.00 -1.81 8.57
CA ASN A 802 7.67 -2.06 9.13
C ASN A 802 6.93 -0.77 9.55
N VAL A 803 5.62 -0.90 9.72
CA VAL A 803 4.70 0.22 9.98
C VAL A 803 4.99 0.91 11.31
N VAL A 804 5.15 0.15 12.40
CA VAL A 804 5.37 0.72 13.74
C VAL A 804 6.71 1.46 13.83
N SER A 805 7.76 0.99 13.16
CA SER A 805 9.05 1.67 13.07
C SER A 805 8.94 2.96 12.27
N ALA A 806 8.16 2.96 11.18
CA ALA A 806 7.90 4.18 10.43
C ALA A 806 7.15 5.23 11.26
N MET A 807 6.16 4.84 12.05
CA MET A 807 5.49 5.73 13.00
C MET A 807 6.43 6.22 14.11
N ALA A 808 7.29 5.33 14.63
CA ALA A 808 8.30 5.69 15.63
C ALA A 808 9.32 6.71 15.11
N SER A 809 9.67 6.65 13.81
CA SER A 809 10.54 7.66 13.19
C SER A 809 9.93 9.06 13.28
N ALA A 810 8.62 9.19 13.10
CA ALA A 810 7.91 10.46 13.20
C ALA A 810 7.86 10.96 14.65
N LYS A 811 7.43 10.11 15.60
CA LYS A 811 7.40 10.45 17.04
C LYS A 811 8.76 10.91 17.54
N LYS A 812 9.83 10.20 17.16
CA LYS A 812 11.18 10.45 17.68
C LYS A 812 11.92 11.56 16.92
N GLY A 813 11.56 11.80 15.66
CA GLY A 813 12.21 12.79 14.80
C GLY A 813 11.53 14.16 14.76
N PHE A 814 10.22 14.27 15.05
CA PHE A 814 9.54 15.59 15.07
C PHE A 814 10.20 16.63 16.00
N PRO A 815 10.78 16.28 17.17
CA PRO A 815 11.43 17.27 18.02
C PRO A 815 12.67 17.89 17.36
N ILE A 816 13.32 17.17 16.44
CA ILE A 816 14.44 17.68 15.64
C ILE A 816 13.89 18.72 14.65
N VAL A 817 12.76 18.43 14.01
CA VAL A 817 12.08 19.38 13.10
C VAL A 817 11.72 20.68 13.82
N GLN A 818 11.17 20.60 15.04
CA GLN A 818 10.89 21.78 15.85
C GLN A 818 12.15 22.65 16.08
N ARG A 819 13.25 22.03 16.54
CA ARG A 819 14.49 22.77 16.85
C ARG A 819 15.13 23.43 15.63
N VAL A 820 14.96 22.88 14.43
CA VAL A 820 15.45 23.53 13.20
C VAL A 820 14.52 24.63 12.71
N LEU A 821 13.20 24.49 12.89
CA LEU A 821 12.23 25.55 12.60
C LEU A 821 12.50 26.78 13.46
N ASP A 822 12.79 26.60 14.76
CA ASP A 822 13.06 27.69 15.71
C ASP A 822 14.29 28.56 15.38
N ARG A 823 15.09 28.18 14.37
CA ARG A 823 16.25 28.96 13.90
C ARG A 823 15.86 30.17 13.07
N ASN A 824 14.70 30.12 12.44
CA ASN A 824 14.16 31.18 11.60
C ASN A 824 12.79 31.62 12.15
N PRO A 825 12.41 32.89 12.00
CA PRO A 825 11.00 33.26 12.16
C PRO A 825 10.15 32.52 11.11
N PRO A 826 8.88 32.21 11.40
CA PRO A 826 7.97 31.62 10.42
C PRO A 826 7.80 32.57 9.23
N SER A 827 7.66 32.01 8.03
CA SER A 827 7.39 32.77 6.81
C SER A 827 6.17 33.70 6.96
N ASP A 828 6.27 34.91 6.42
CA ASP A 828 5.20 35.93 6.42
C ASP A 828 3.98 35.52 5.58
N ILE A 829 4.09 34.49 4.74
CA ILE A 829 2.97 33.96 3.96
C ILE A 829 1.99 33.25 4.90
N LYS A 830 0.72 33.66 4.84
CA LYS A 830 -0.32 33.07 5.68
C LYS A 830 -0.66 31.67 5.18
N ALA A 831 -0.93 30.77 6.12
CA ALA A 831 -1.34 29.39 5.84
C ALA A 831 -2.53 29.32 4.86
N LEU A 832 -3.55 30.17 5.04
CA LEU A 832 -4.73 30.19 4.18
C LEU A 832 -4.41 30.60 2.73
N ASP A 833 -3.50 31.58 2.56
CA ASP A 833 -3.11 32.07 1.24
C ASP A 833 -2.34 30.96 0.50
N LEU A 834 -1.39 30.31 1.18
CA LEU A 834 -0.68 29.14 0.67
C LEU A 834 -1.64 28.01 0.28
N VAL A 835 -2.56 27.62 1.17
CA VAL A 835 -3.52 26.54 0.88
C VAL A 835 -4.44 26.90 -0.31
N THR A 836 -4.83 28.16 -0.43
CA THR A 836 -5.64 28.64 -1.57
C THR A 836 -4.88 28.52 -2.89
N GLU A 837 -3.61 28.94 -2.91
CA GLU A 837 -2.74 28.80 -4.07
C GLU A 837 -2.54 27.33 -4.45
N LEU A 838 -2.29 26.46 -3.47
CA LEU A 838 -2.10 25.02 -3.70
C LEU A 838 -3.38 24.34 -4.21
N ASN A 839 -4.56 24.70 -3.69
CA ASN A 839 -5.83 24.19 -4.21
C ASN A 839 -6.04 24.60 -5.67
N ALA A 840 -5.70 25.83 -6.05
CA ALA A 840 -5.78 26.29 -7.43
C ALA A 840 -4.72 25.63 -8.33
N GLY A 841 -3.53 25.35 -7.82
CA GLY A 841 -2.39 24.84 -8.58
C GLY A 841 -2.34 23.32 -8.75
N LEU A 842 -2.77 22.55 -7.73
CA LEU A 842 -2.59 21.09 -7.65
C LEU A 842 -3.85 20.27 -7.91
N ARG A 843 -5.05 20.87 -7.97
CA ARG A 843 -6.30 20.16 -8.28
C ARG A 843 -6.66 20.31 -9.75
N ALA A 844 -6.47 19.25 -10.52
CA ALA A 844 -6.74 19.27 -11.95
C ALA A 844 -8.24 19.08 -12.26
N THR A 845 -8.71 19.79 -13.29
CA THR A 845 -10.08 19.64 -13.81
C THR A 845 -10.07 19.59 -15.33
N VAL A 846 -11.03 18.88 -15.91
CA VAL A 846 -11.21 18.83 -17.37
C VAL A 846 -11.70 20.20 -17.86
N LYS A 847 -11.02 20.76 -18.86
CA LYS A 847 -11.45 22.00 -19.53
C LYS A 847 -12.36 21.68 -20.71
N GLU A 848 -11.91 20.80 -21.59
CA GLU A 848 -12.67 20.31 -22.74
C GLU A 848 -12.10 18.99 -23.26
N VAL A 849 -12.91 18.28 -24.04
CA VAL A 849 -12.56 17.02 -24.70
C VAL A 849 -12.91 17.15 -26.17
N VAL A 850 -11.94 16.95 -27.06
CA VAL A 850 -12.07 17.19 -28.50
C VAL A 850 -11.76 15.92 -29.26
N ARG A 851 -12.68 15.49 -30.14
CA ARG A 851 -12.39 14.41 -31.09
C ARG A 851 -11.57 14.94 -32.26
N LEU A 852 -10.33 14.48 -32.39
CA LEU A 852 -9.42 14.90 -33.46
C LEU A 852 -9.55 14.01 -34.69
N THR A 853 -9.71 12.71 -34.51
CA THR A 853 -9.87 11.71 -35.58
C THR A 853 -10.87 10.63 -35.12
N PRO A 854 -11.25 9.65 -35.95
CA PRO A 854 -12.17 8.59 -35.54
C PRO A 854 -11.74 7.79 -34.31
N ASN A 855 -10.45 7.76 -33.94
CA ASN A 855 -9.95 7.03 -32.78
C ASN A 855 -9.03 7.87 -31.86
N ILE A 856 -8.89 9.18 -32.12
CA ILE A 856 -7.99 10.06 -31.34
C ILE A 856 -8.78 11.17 -30.68
N VAL A 857 -8.53 11.35 -29.39
CA VAL A 857 -9.15 12.36 -28.53
C VAL A 857 -8.09 13.21 -27.89
N GLU A 858 -8.29 14.52 -27.91
CA GLU A 858 -7.54 15.48 -27.12
C GLU A 858 -8.31 15.80 -25.84
N VAL A 859 -7.64 15.72 -24.69
CA VAL A 859 -8.18 16.15 -23.41
C VAL A 859 -7.38 17.36 -22.96
N VAL A 860 -8.05 18.51 -22.88
CA VAL A 860 -7.46 19.74 -22.35
C VAL A 860 -7.84 19.84 -20.88
N LEU A 861 -6.83 20.02 -20.03
CA LEU A 861 -6.94 20.02 -18.58
C LEU A 861 -6.49 21.37 -18.03
N HIS A 862 -7.22 21.89 -17.05
CA HIS A 862 -6.74 22.98 -16.22
C HIS A 862 -5.94 22.40 -15.05
N ALA A 863 -4.62 22.59 -15.08
CA ALA A 863 -3.65 22.08 -14.11
C ALA A 863 -2.43 23.02 -14.05
N PRO A 864 -2.53 24.17 -13.35
CA PRO A 864 -1.55 25.26 -13.47
C PRO A 864 -0.11 24.87 -13.14
N PHE A 865 0.13 24.15 -12.04
CA PHE A 865 1.50 23.79 -11.65
C PHE A 865 2.10 22.75 -12.59
N ALA A 866 1.28 21.81 -13.08
CA ALA A 866 1.69 20.84 -14.09
C ALA A 866 2.06 21.53 -15.41
N ALA A 867 1.28 22.53 -15.85
CA ALA A 867 1.55 23.30 -17.06
C ALA A 867 2.85 24.12 -16.95
N GLN A 868 3.14 24.69 -15.78
CA GLN A 868 4.37 25.44 -15.52
C GLN A 868 5.60 24.53 -15.51
N ALA A 869 5.49 23.35 -14.89
CA ALA A 869 6.59 22.40 -14.77
C ALA A 869 6.90 21.64 -16.08
N PHE A 870 5.95 21.59 -17.02
CA PHE A 870 6.09 20.79 -18.25
C PHE A 870 7.24 21.27 -19.15
N GLN A 871 8.03 20.29 -19.58
CA GLN A 871 8.99 20.40 -20.67
C GLN A 871 8.70 19.37 -21.77
N PRO A 872 8.93 19.68 -23.05
CA PRO A 872 8.67 18.78 -24.17
C PRO A 872 9.30 17.38 -23.99
N GLY A 873 8.55 16.35 -24.39
CA GLY A 873 8.92 14.94 -24.21
C GLY A 873 8.40 14.30 -22.92
N GLN A 874 8.12 15.09 -21.88
CA GLN A 874 7.57 14.55 -20.62
C GLN A 874 6.12 14.08 -20.76
N PHE A 875 5.70 13.20 -19.85
CA PHE A 875 4.34 12.65 -19.85
C PHE A 875 3.66 12.77 -18.48
N PHE A 876 2.36 12.54 -18.46
CA PHE A 876 1.49 12.64 -17.29
C PHE A 876 0.74 11.33 -17.08
N ARG A 877 0.29 11.10 -15.84
CA ARG A 877 -0.71 10.08 -15.51
C ARG A 877 -2.09 10.72 -15.40
N LEU A 878 -3.00 10.37 -16.30
CA LEU A 878 -4.41 10.79 -16.24
C LEU A 878 -5.30 9.68 -15.67
N GLN A 879 -6.19 10.02 -14.72
CA GLN A 879 -7.21 9.13 -14.16
C GLN A 879 -8.45 9.91 -13.71
N ASN A 880 -9.63 9.28 -13.75
CA ASN A 880 -10.78 9.75 -12.98
C ASN A 880 -10.75 9.21 -11.53
N TYR A 881 -11.61 9.79 -10.69
CA TYR A 881 -11.86 9.30 -9.34
C TYR A 881 -12.92 8.21 -9.37
N GLU A 882 -12.67 7.09 -8.68
CA GLU A 882 -13.62 5.98 -8.63
C GLU A 882 -14.94 6.41 -7.98
N ASN A 883 -14.86 7.24 -6.94
CA ASN A 883 -16.04 7.75 -6.23
C ASN A 883 -16.94 8.62 -7.12
N HIS A 884 -16.42 9.14 -8.24
CA HIS A 884 -17.17 9.92 -9.22
C HIS A 884 -17.40 9.17 -10.54
N ALA A 885 -16.90 7.93 -10.66
CA ALA A 885 -16.98 7.16 -11.89
C ALA A 885 -18.42 6.74 -12.19
N LEU A 886 -18.75 6.66 -13.49
CA LEU A 886 -20.05 6.16 -13.95
C LEU A 886 -20.20 4.68 -13.57
N ARG A 887 -21.38 4.32 -13.08
CA ARG A 887 -21.76 2.92 -12.80
C ARG A 887 -22.88 2.49 -13.75
N VAL A 888 -22.65 1.42 -14.49
CA VAL A 888 -23.58 0.88 -15.51
C VAL A 888 -23.61 -0.64 -15.41
N ASN A 889 -24.80 -1.23 -15.30
CA ASN A 889 -24.98 -2.69 -15.30
C ASN A 889 -24.01 -3.44 -14.37
N GLY A 890 -23.86 -2.98 -13.12
CA GLY A 890 -22.93 -3.58 -12.16
C GLY A 890 -21.44 -3.42 -12.51
N THR A 891 -21.09 -2.50 -13.41
CA THR A 891 -19.73 -2.14 -13.80
C THR A 891 -19.42 -0.70 -13.38
N THR A 892 -18.27 -0.49 -12.74
CA THR A 892 -17.72 0.83 -12.43
C THR A 892 -16.70 1.22 -13.49
N LEU A 893 -16.97 2.29 -14.24
CA LEU A 893 -16.12 2.82 -15.31
C LEU A 893 -15.03 3.73 -14.75
N ALA A 894 -14.25 3.20 -13.80
CA ALA A 894 -13.06 3.86 -13.26
C ALA A 894 -11.84 3.55 -14.14
N MET A 895 -11.06 4.59 -14.43
CA MET A 895 -9.88 4.53 -15.28
C MET A 895 -8.66 4.03 -14.51
N GLU A 896 -7.93 3.10 -15.13
CA GLU A 896 -6.54 2.79 -14.80
C GLU A 896 -5.63 4.01 -15.07
N GLY A 897 -4.40 3.98 -14.56
CA GLY A 897 -3.43 5.05 -14.80
C GLY A 897 -3.03 5.12 -16.27
N LEU A 898 -3.45 6.15 -17.01
CA LEU A 898 -3.05 6.34 -18.40
C LEU A 898 -1.79 7.19 -18.49
N ALA A 899 -0.71 6.61 -19.02
CA ALA A 899 0.51 7.36 -19.37
C ALA A 899 0.27 8.11 -20.68
N LEU A 900 0.19 9.43 -20.60
CA LEU A 900 -0.11 10.29 -21.75
C LEU A 900 0.92 11.39 -21.84
N THR A 901 1.59 11.48 -22.98
CA THR A 901 2.56 12.54 -23.23
C THR A 901 1.85 13.89 -23.34
N GLY A 902 2.48 14.95 -22.80
CA GLY A 902 1.98 16.30 -22.98
C GLY A 902 2.12 16.73 -24.43
N ALA A 903 1.02 17.16 -25.04
CA ALA A 903 0.99 17.62 -26.43
C ALA A 903 1.40 19.09 -26.51
N TRP A 904 0.77 19.95 -25.72
CA TRP A 904 1.13 21.36 -25.57
C TRP A 904 0.69 21.89 -24.20
N VAL A 905 1.21 23.05 -23.82
CA VAL A 905 0.78 23.77 -22.60
C VAL A 905 0.54 25.25 -22.88
N ASP A 906 -0.44 25.82 -22.19
CA ASP A 906 -0.62 27.28 -22.06
C ASP A 906 -0.32 27.63 -20.61
N ARG A 907 0.88 28.15 -20.37
CA ARG A 907 1.38 28.47 -19.02
C ARG A 907 0.60 29.59 -18.36
N GLU A 908 0.14 30.59 -19.12
CA GLU A 908 -0.60 31.73 -18.56
C GLU A 908 -1.99 31.32 -18.09
N LYS A 909 -2.67 30.45 -18.85
CA LYS A 909 -4.00 29.94 -18.49
C LYS A 909 -3.96 28.67 -17.64
N GLY A 910 -2.78 28.12 -17.38
CA GLY A 910 -2.60 26.88 -16.62
C GLY A 910 -3.19 25.65 -17.32
N LEU A 911 -3.13 25.58 -18.66
CA LEU A 911 -3.69 24.48 -19.44
C LEU A 911 -2.62 23.49 -19.89
N VAL A 912 -2.97 22.21 -19.83
CA VAL A 912 -2.19 21.09 -20.39
C VAL A 912 -3.08 20.33 -21.35
N SER A 913 -2.58 20.05 -22.55
CA SER A 913 -3.23 19.12 -23.48
C SER A 913 -2.52 17.78 -23.47
N VAL A 914 -3.31 16.71 -23.46
CA VAL A 914 -2.87 15.33 -23.66
C VAL A 914 -3.69 14.70 -24.78
N ILE A 915 -3.03 13.93 -25.65
CA ILE A 915 -3.68 13.26 -26.78
C ILE A 915 -3.72 11.75 -26.51
N VAL A 916 -4.90 11.16 -26.70
CA VAL A 916 -5.23 9.78 -26.37
C VAL A 916 -5.63 9.04 -27.63
N LEU A 917 -5.06 7.84 -27.84
CA LEU A 917 -5.52 6.90 -28.85
C LEU A 917 -6.41 5.83 -28.20
N GLU A 918 -7.60 5.66 -28.75
CA GLU A 918 -8.61 4.71 -28.31
C GLU A 918 -8.25 3.28 -28.73
N MET A 919 -7.50 2.59 -27.87
CA MET A 919 -7.04 1.23 -28.12
C MET A 919 -7.52 0.21 -27.07
N GLY A 920 -7.86 0.65 -25.86
CA GLY A 920 -8.07 -0.23 -24.71
C GLY A 920 -9.11 0.29 -23.74
N GLY A 921 -9.26 -0.41 -22.60
CA GLY A 921 -10.35 -0.15 -21.66
C GLY A 921 -10.42 1.31 -21.19
N SER A 922 -9.39 1.76 -20.48
CA SER A 922 -9.37 3.08 -19.86
C SER A 922 -9.24 4.23 -20.86
N SER A 923 -8.54 4.06 -21.98
CA SER A 923 -8.38 5.12 -23.00
C SER A 923 -9.69 5.44 -23.73
N ASN A 924 -10.57 4.46 -23.91
CA ASN A 924 -11.90 4.67 -24.48
C ASN A 924 -12.84 5.46 -23.54
N LEU A 925 -12.50 5.62 -22.26
CA LEU A 925 -13.30 6.41 -21.33
C LEU A 925 -13.01 7.92 -21.43
N CYS A 926 -11.86 8.32 -21.97
CA CYS A 926 -11.44 9.72 -22.02
C CYS A 926 -12.43 10.63 -22.78
N ILE A 927 -13.10 10.11 -23.82
CA ILE A 927 -14.10 10.85 -24.60
C ILE A 927 -15.34 11.22 -23.78
N HIS A 928 -15.59 10.52 -22.67
CA HIS A 928 -16.78 10.70 -21.83
C HIS A 928 -16.54 11.61 -20.62
N LEU A 929 -15.30 12.08 -20.42
CA LEU A 929 -14.97 13.08 -19.40
C LEU A 929 -15.68 14.41 -19.71
N LYS A 930 -16.12 15.14 -18.67
CA LYS A 930 -16.91 16.36 -18.83
C LYS A 930 -16.14 17.62 -18.42
N PRO A 931 -16.35 18.77 -19.09
CA PRO A 931 -15.86 20.06 -18.60
C PRO A 931 -16.22 20.31 -17.13
N GLY A 932 -15.25 20.73 -16.33
CA GLY A 932 -15.37 20.95 -14.88
C GLY A 932 -15.21 19.69 -14.03
N GLU A 933 -15.13 18.49 -14.61
CA GLU A 933 -14.95 17.25 -13.86
C GLU A 933 -13.56 17.19 -13.20
N PRO A 934 -13.47 16.89 -11.90
CA PRO A 934 -12.19 16.71 -11.22
C PRO A 934 -11.53 15.41 -11.67
N VAL A 935 -10.24 15.50 -12.02
CA VAL A 935 -9.42 14.36 -12.44
C VAL A 935 -8.06 14.41 -11.77
N VAL A 936 -7.37 13.27 -11.75
CA VAL A 936 -5.96 13.22 -11.37
C VAL A 936 -5.11 13.42 -12.61
N LEU A 937 -4.25 14.44 -12.59
CA LEU A 937 -3.18 14.62 -13.56
C LEU A 937 -1.84 14.64 -12.83
N MET A 938 -1.26 13.47 -12.59
CA MET A 938 0.04 13.38 -11.91
C MET A 938 1.17 13.54 -12.91
N GLY A 939 1.96 14.60 -12.73
CA GLY A 939 3.14 14.86 -13.54
C GLY A 939 3.46 16.35 -13.62
N PRO A 940 4.43 16.74 -14.46
CA PRO A 940 5.08 15.89 -15.46
C PRO A 940 5.96 14.78 -14.86
N THR A 941 6.24 13.76 -15.65
CA THR A 941 7.16 12.68 -15.32
C THR A 941 7.92 12.23 -16.56
N GLY A 942 8.81 11.24 -16.40
CA GLY A 942 9.85 10.98 -17.38
C GLY A 942 10.94 12.05 -17.37
N ALA A 943 11.75 12.09 -18.42
CA ALA A 943 12.78 13.11 -18.63
C ALA A 943 12.35 14.07 -19.76
N PRO A 944 12.70 15.36 -19.70
CA PRO A 944 12.60 16.23 -20.87
C PRO A 944 13.44 15.67 -22.01
N THR A 945 12.94 15.76 -23.24
CA THR A 945 13.72 15.40 -24.42
C THR A 945 14.92 16.35 -24.54
N GLU A 946 16.09 15.79 -24.84
CA GLU A 946 17.28 16.60 -25.07
C GLU A 946 17.14 17.42 -26.37
N THR A 947 17.26 18.74 -26.24
CA THR A 947 17.17 19.68 -27.38
C THR A 947 18.51 20.39 -27.62
N PRO A 948 19.45 19.75 -28.35
CA PRO A 948 20.77 20.34 -28.65
C PRO A 948 20.65 21.59 -29.52
N LYS A 949 21.71 22.41 -29.53
CA LYS A 949 21.81 23.61 -30.38
C LYS A 949 22.62 23.34 -31.64
N ASN A 950 22.18 23.90 -32.77
CA ASN A 950 22.87 23.86 -34.06
C ASN A 950 23.07 22.44 -34.65
N GLU A 951 22.23 21.47 -34.27
CA GLU A 951 22.19 20.16 -34.93
C GLU A 951 21.15 20.17 -36.05
N THR A 952 21.29 19.26 -37.01
CA THR A 952 20.20 18.88 -37.91
C THR A 952 19.51 17.66 -37.33
N VAL A 953 18.27 17.83 -36.89
CA VAL A 953 17.49 16.80 -36.22
C VAL A 953 16.36 16.32 -37.11
N MET A 954 16.24 15.01 -37.24
CA MET A 954 15.20 14.33 -37.97
C MET A 954 14.12 13.81 -37.02
N LEU A 955 12.89 14.26 -37.16
CA LEU A 955 11.75 13.77 -36.39
C LEU A 955 10.96 12.75 -37.20
N LEU A 956 10.71 11.58 -36.62
CA LEU A 956 9.99 10.48 -37.25
C LEU A 956 8.77 10.12 -36.41
N GLY A 957 7.59 10.56 -36.85
CA GLY A 957 6.33 10.34 -36.14
C GLY A 957 5.39 9.37 -36.84
N GLY A 958 4.98 8.31 -36.16
CA GLY A 958 3.95 7.39 -36.65
C GLY A 958 2.63 7.55 -35.92
N GLY A 959 1.57 7.99 -36.62
CA GLY A 959 0.21 8.10 -36.07
C GLY A 959 0.16 9.00 -34.83
N LEU A 960 -0.11 8.40 -33.66
CA LEU A 960 -0.12 9.10 -32.37
C LEU A 960 1.25 9.69 -32.00
N GLY A 961 2.37 9.12 -32.50
CA GLY A 961 3.71 9.65 -32.20
C GLY A 961 3.91 11.11 -32.61
N ASN A 962 3.14 11.60 -33.59
CA ASN A 962 3.15 13.00 -34.00
C ASN A 962 2.67 13.96 -32.90
N ALA A 963 1.81 13.52 -31.97
CA ALA A 963 1.28 14.33 -30.87
C ALA A 963 2.39 14.87 -29.95
N VAL A 964 3.50 14.14 -29.84
CA VAL A 964 4.63 14.49 -29.00
C VAL A 964 5.64 15.34 -29.76
N LEU A 965 5.90 14.94 -31.00
CA LEU A 965 6.99 15.46 -31.81
C LEU A 965 6.82 16.93 -32.18
N PHE A 966 5.61 17.46 -32.29
CA PHE A 966 5.48 18.88 -32.61
C PHE A 966 5.96 19.79 -31.46
N SER A 967 5.79 19.38 -30.19
CA SER A 967 6.33 20.13 -29.04
C SER A 967 7.85 20.05 -28.97
N ILE A 968 8.41 18.86 -29.25
CA ILE A 968 9.86 18.62 -29.32
C ILE A 968 10.48 19.40 -30.47
N GLY A 969 9.86 19.34 -31.66
CA GLY A 969 10.34 20.03 -32.85
C GLY A 969 10.33 21.54 -32.68
N GLN A 970 9.30 22.11 -32.06
CA GLN A 970 9.31 23.53 -31.73
C GLN A 970 10.48 23.88 -30.79
N ALA A 971 10.71 23.09 -29.74
CA ALA A 971 11.81 23.33 -28.81
C ALA A 971 13.20 23.18 -29.45
N LEU A 972 13.36 22.25 -30.38
CA LEU A 972 14.60 22.11 -31.18
C LEU A 972 14.84 23.33 -32.06
N ARG A 973 13.80 23.85 -32.72
CA ARG A 973 13.92 25.06 -33.54
C ARG A 973 14.23 26.28 -32.68
N ASP A 974 13.60 26.41 -31.52
CA ASP A 974 13.87 27.48 -30.55
C ASP A 974 15.31 27.40 -30.00
N ALA A 975 15.88 26.20 -29.88
CA ALA A 975 17.28 25.98 -29.54
C ALA A 975 18.26 26.31 -30.68
N GLY A 976 17.77 26.53 -31.91
CA GLY A 976 18.56 26.87 -33.10
C GLY A 976 18.96 25.67 -33.96
N SER A 977 18.33 24.52 -33.78
CA SER A 977 18.54 23.33 -34.61
C SER A 977 17.65 23.34 -35.86
N ARG A 978 18.11 22.71 -36.95
CA ARG A 978 17.33 22.52 -38.18
C ARG A 978 16.51 21.25 -38.07
N VAL A 979 15.22 21.30 -38.34
CA VAL A 979 14.31 20.17 -38.15
C VAL A 979 13.74 19.67 -39.48
N LEU A 980 14.05 18.42 -39.82
CA LEU A 980 13.44 17.65 -40.90
C LEU A 980 12.41 16.69 -40.31
N TYR A 981 11.13 16.87 -40.61
CA TYR A 981 10.06 16.13 -39.94
C TYR A 981 9.29 15.23 -40.93
N PHE A 982 9.39 13.91 -40.74
CA PHE A 982 8.51 12.94 -41.40
C PHE A 982 7.28 12.67 -40.52
N ALA A 983 6.13 13.18 -40.96
CA ALA A 983 4.85 12.99 -40.29
C ALA A 983 4.09 11.86 -40.99
N GLY A 984 4.16 10.66 -40.42
CA GLY A 984 3.58 9.43 -40.94
C GLY A 984 2.19 9.13 -40.39
N TYR A 985 1.27 8.77 -41.29
CA TYR A 985 -0.10 8.38 -40.98
C TYR A 985 -0.51 7.21 -41.87
N LYS A 986 -1.45 6.39 -41.40
CA LYS A 986 -1.97 5.29 -42.21
C LYS A 986 -2.89 5.80 -43.33
N GLN A 987 -3.86 6.63 -42.95
CA GLN A 987 -4.85 7.20 -43.85
C GLN A 987 -5.01 8.71 -43.61
N VAL A 988 -5.59 9.41 -44.59
CA VAL A 988 -5.76 10.88 -44.53
C VAL A 988 -6.56 11.34 -43.30
N ALA A 989 -7.53 10.54 -42.86
CA ALA A 989 -8.39 10.83 -41.72
C ALA A 989 -7.66 10.79 -40.37
N ASP A 990 -6.45 10.25 -40.31
CA ASP A 990 -5.66 10.16 -39.07
C ASP A 990 -4.82 11.42 -38.80
N ARG A 991 -4.78 12.37 -39.74
CA ARG A 991 -3.97 13.59 -39.63
C ARG A 991 -4.65 14.65 -38.76
N TYR A 992 -3.94 15.14 -37.74
CA TYR A 992 -4.40 16.16 -36.78
C TYR A 992 -3.29 17.20 -36.50
N HIS A 993 -3.61 18.31 -35.82
CA HIS A 993 -2.65 19.36 -35.44
C HIS A 993 -1.70 19.83 -36.57
N VAL A 994 -2.22 19.93 -37.80
CA VAL A 994 -1.42 20.24 -39.00
C VAL A 994 -0.62 21.54 -38.85
N LYS A 995 -1.21 22.56 -38.24
CA LYS A 995 -0.56 23.85 -38.02
C LYS A 995 0.64 23.73 -37.07
N ASP A 996 0.51 22.96 -35.99
CA ASP A 996 1.56 22.78 -35.00
C ASP A 996 2.72 21.97 -35.58
N ILE A 997 2.44 20.92 -36.35
CA ILE A 997 3.43 20.14 -37.10
C ILE A 997 4.19 21.01 -38.10
N ILE A 998 3.49 21.90 -38.83
CA ILE A 998 4.14 22.83 -39.77
C ILE A 998 5.09 23.79 -39.04
N ASN A 999 4.70 24.27 -37.85
CA ASN A 999 5.53 25.20 -37.09
C ASN A 999 6.75 24.50 -36.47
N SER A 1000 6.65 23.20 -36.17
CA SER A 1000 7.70 22.44 -35.50
C SER A 1000 8.81 21.95 -36.43
N GLY A 1001 8.73 22.17 -37.75
CA GLY A 1001 9.75 21.71 -38.71
C GLY A 1001 10.07 22.72 -39.81
N ASP A 1002 11.34 22.77 -40.23
CA ASP A 1002 11.79 23.58 -41.36
C ASP A 1002 11.33 22.96 -42.70
N VAL A 1003 11.41 21.63 -42.80
CA VAL A 1003 10.86 20.83 -43.91
C VAL A 1003 9.99 19.72 -43.34
N ILE A 1004 8.75 19.61 -43.81
CA ILE A 1004 7.87 18.47 -43.48
C ILE A 1004 7.78 17.54 -44.69
N VAL A 1005 7.88 16.24 -44.44
CA VAL A 1005 7.54 15.17 -45.37
C VAL A 1005 6.29 14.47 -44.85
N TRP A 1006 5.16 14.72 -45.50
CA TRP A 1006 3.88 14.09 -45.17
C TRP A 1006 3.83 12.68 -45.78
N CYS A 1007 3.81 11.65 -44.93
CA CYS A 1007 3.84 10.26 -45.35
C CYS A 1007 2.45 9.64 -45.08
N CYS A 1008 1.83 9.06 -46.10
CA CYS A 1008 0.55 8.37 -45.98
C CYS A 1008 0.70 6.93 -46.51
N ASP A 1009 0.35 5.92 -45.72
CA ASP A 1009 0.46 4.53 -46.19
C ASP A 1009 -0.52 4.24 -47.35
N GLU A 1010 -1.69 4.92 -47.35
CA GLU A 1010 -2.78 4.69 -48.29
C GLU A 1010 -3.05 5.89 -49.23
N GLU A 1011 -3.55 5.62 -50.44
CA GLU A 1011 -4.03 6.66 -51.37
C GLU A 1011 -5.27 7.40 -50.80
N PRO A 1012 -5.48 8.70 -51.11
CA PRO A 1012 -4.79 9.54 -52.10
C PRO A 1012 -3.56 10.29 -51.54
N GLY A 1013 -3.20 10.10 -50.27
CA GLY A 1013 -2.13 10.84 -49.61
C GLY A 1013 -2.48 12.29 -49.23
N PHE A 1014 -1.44 13.10 -49.03
CA PHE A 1014 -1.57 14.48 -48.54
C PHE A 1014 -1.10 15.50 -49.58
N GLU A 1015 -1.68 16.70 -49.53
CA GLU A 1015 -1.17 17.87 -50.25
C GLU A 1015 -0.34 18.77 -49.30
N PRO A 1016 0.93 19.07 -49.63
CA PRO A 1016 1.74 20.02 -48.88
C PRO A 1016 1.18 21.45 -48.98
N THR A 1017 1.25 22.20 -47.89
CA THR A 1017 0.77 23.60 -47.84
C THR A 1017 1.90 24.62 -48.01
N ARG A 1018 3.16 24.24 -47.76
CA ARG A 1018 4.34 25.09 -47.97
C ARG A 1018 5.15 24.58 -49.18
N PRO A 1019 5.76 25.46 -50.01
CA PRO A 1019 6.51 25.04 -51.20
C PRO A 1019 7.69 24.10 -50.94
N GLN A 1020 8.31 24.20 -49.76
CA GLN A 1020 9.44 23.34 -49.37
C GLN A 1020 9.02 21.95 -48.86
N ASP A 1021 7.77 21.81 -48.40
CA ASP A 1021 7.26 20.56 -47.84
C ASP A 1021 6.97 19.55 -48.96
N LYS A 1022 7.07 18.26 -48.62
CA LYS A 1022 6.87 17.13 -49.54
C LYS A 1022 5.73 16.26 -49.06
N ALA A 1023 5.16 15.48 -49.96
CA ALA A 1023 4.21 14.43 -49.61
C ALA A 1023 4.44 13.20 -50.47
N VAL A 1024 4.16 12.04 -49.91
CA VAL A 1024 4.32 10.75 -50.57
C VAL A 1024 3.30 9.75 -50.02
N VAL A 1025 2.78 8.89 -50.91
CA VAL A 1025 1.97 7.73 -50.54
C VAL A 1025 2.91 6.54 -50.37
N ALA A 1026 3.44 6.36 -49.17
CA ALA A 1026 4.41 5.33 -48.82
C ALA A 1026 4.54 5.23 -47.29
N ASN A 1027 5.05 4.10 -46.80
CA ASN A 1027 5.40 3.98 -45.38
C ASN A 1027 6.62 4.85 -45.02
N ILE A 1028 6.91 4.99 -43.73
CA ILE A 1028 7.95 5.94 -43.29
C ILE A 1028 9.34 5.62 -43.85
N ILE A 1029 9.72 4.34 -43.98
CA ILE A 1029 11.06 3.94 -44.47
C ILE A 1029 11.17 4.25 -45.96
N GLU A 1030 10.14 3.90 -46.73
CA GLU A 1030 10.06 4.20 -48.16
C GLU A 1030 10.05 5.72 -48.40
N SER A 1031 9.39 6.48 -47.53
CA SER A 1031 9.35 7.94 -47.60
C SER A 1031 10.73 8.55 -47.37
N ILE A 1032 11.49 8.04 -46.39
CA ILE A 1032 12.87 8.49 -46.14
C ILE A 1032 13.75 8.18 -47.34
N LYS A 1033 13.62 6.97 -47.92
CA LYS A 1033 14.35 6.58 -49.13
C LYS A 1033 14.03 7.49 -50.32
N ALA A 1034 12.75 7.73 -50.59
CA ALA A 1034 12.30 8.58 -51.69
C ALA A 1034 12.73 10.05 -51.54
N TYR A 1035 12.88 10.51 -50.29
CA TYR A 1035 13.47 11.82 -50.01
C TYR A 1035 15.00 11.81 -50.24
N GLY A 1036 15.69 10.76 -49.78
CA GLY A 1036 17.14 10.60 -49.89
C GLY A 1036 17.66 10.44 -51.32
N ASP A 1037 16.97 9.64 -52.14
CA ASP A 1037 17.33 9.42 -53.55
C ASP A 1037 16.86 10.54 -54.49
N GLY A 1038 16.11 11.52 -53.96
CA GLY A 1038 15.63 12.69 -54.67
C GLY A 1038 14.36 12.45 -55.51
N SER A 1039 13.68 11.31 -55.35
CA SER A 1039 12.40 11.02 -56.03
C SER A 1039 11.30 12.04 -55.69
N LEU A 1040 11.37 12.69 -54.51
CA LEU A 1040 10.47 13.78 -54.09
C LEU A 1040 10.95 15.19 -54.54
N GLY A 1041 11.98 15.24 -55.39
CA GLY A 1041 12.73 16.44 -55.74
C GLY A 1041 13.81 16.78 -54.70
N LYS A 1042 14.71 17.71 -55.04
CA LYS A 1042 15.79 18.14 -54.14
C LYS A 1042 15.22 18.78 -52.87
N GLY A 1043 15.48 18.19 -51.71
CA GLY A 1043 15.09 18.73 -50.40
C GLY A 1043 16.09 19.76 -49.86
N ASP A 1044 15.61 20.67 -49.01
CA ASP A 1044 16.41 21.75 -48.41
C ASP A 1044 17.30 21.28 -47.25
N ILE A 1045 17.05 20.08 -46.72
CA ILE A 1045 17.84 19.44 -45.67
C ILE A 1045 18.32 18.07 -46.19
N PRO A 1046 19.61 17.92 -46.57
CA PRO A 1046 20.18 16.64 -46.96
C PRO A 1046 20.20 15.63 -45.80
N LEU A 1047 19.94 14.34 -46.08
CA LEU A 1047 19.96 13.29 -45.04
C LEU A 1047 21.36 13.05 -44.45
N ASN A 1048 22.42 13.31 -45.21
CA ASN A 1048 23.80 13.14 -44.73
C ASN A 1048 24.25 14.27 -43.77
N GLU A 1049 23.43 15.31 -43.60
CA GLU A 1049 23.62 16.35 -42.59
C GLU A 1049 22.93 16.01 -41.27
N VAL A 1050 22.07 14.98 -41.20
CA VAL A 1050 21.33 14.61 -39.99
C VAL A 1050 22.29 14.11 -38.91
N ASP A 1051 22.32 14.83 -37.79
CA ASP A 1051 23.09 14.47 -36.60
C ASP A 1051 22.32 13.49 -35.72
N ARG A 1052 21.01 13.68 -35.61
CA ARG A 1052 20.15 12.99 -34.64
C ARG A 1052 18.78 12.67 -35.21
N MET A 1053 18.25 11.50 -34.87
CA MET A 1053 16.88 11.09 -35.14
C MET A 1053 16.10 10.94 -33.83
N ILE A 1054 14.88 11.46 -33.78
CA ILE A 1054 13.92 11.19 -32.69
C ILE A 1054 12.74 10.44 -33.30
N VAL A 1055 12.55 9.20 -32.86
CA VAL A 1055 11.59 8.26 -33.42
C VAL A 1055 10.51 7.97 -32.39
N ILE A 1056 9.26 8.27 -32.73
CA ILE A 1056 8.11 8.04 -31.85
C ILE A 1056 6.99 7.40 -32.68
N GLY A 1057 6.60 6.19 -32.29
CA GLY A 1057 5.57 5.42 -32.99
C GLY A 1057 5.28 4.10 -32.28
N SER A 1058 4.81 3.10 -33.02
CA SER A 1058 4.71 1.74 -32.48
C SER A 1058 6.11 1.14 -32.27
N ASP A 1059 6.20 0.17 -31.35
CA ASP A 1059 7.36 -0.70 -31.15
C ASP A 1059 7.90 -1.26 -32.48
N ARG A 1060 7.00 -1.73 -33.36
CA ARG A 1060 7.35 -2.27 -34.68
C ARG A 1060 7.93 -1.22 -35.62
N MET A 1061 7.36 -0.03 -35.64
CA MET A 1061 7.86 1.06 -36.49
C MET A 1061 9.24 1.51 -36.03
N MET A 1062 9.43 1.67 -34.71
CA MET A 1062 10.70 2.09 -34.14
C MET A 1062 11.81 1.05 -34.41
N ASP A 1063 11.52 -0.25 -34.27
CA ASP A 1063 12.47 -1.32 -34.62
C ASP A 1063 12.75 -1.37 -36.13
N ALA A 1064 11.74 -1.12 -36.97
CA ALA A 1064 11.93 -1.07 -38.42
C ALA A 1064 12.88 0.08 -38.83
N VAL A 1065 12.72 1.27 -38.23
CA VAL A 1065 13.64 2.40 -38.43
C VAL A 1065 15.05 2.05 -37.91
N ARG A 1066 15.14 1.45 -36.72
CA ARG A 1066 16.41 1.00 -36.11
C ARG A 1066 17.21 0.11 -37.06
N LYS A 1067 16.54 -0.85 -37.72
CA LYS A 1067 17.17 -1.77 -38.69
C LYS A 1067 17.48 -1.09 -40.02
N ALA A 1068 16.56 -0.25 -40.53
CA ALA A 1068 16.67 0.33 -41.87
C ALA A 1068 17.87 1.28 -42.02
N ARG A 1069 18.25 2.02 -40.97
CA ARG A 1069 19.41 2.94 -41.00
C ARG A 1069 20.77 2.27 -41.21
N TYR A 1070 20.89 0.98 -40.89
CA TYR A 1070 22.10 0.17 -41.16
C TYR A 1070 21.89 -0.80 -42.32
N GLY A 1071 20.81 -0.62 -43.08
CA GLY A 1071 20.48 -1.44 -44.24
C GLY A 1071 20.10 -0.55 -45.41
N VAL A 1072 18.81 -0.54 -45.74
CA VAL A 1072 18.31 0.14 -46.95
C VAL A 1072 18.46 1.66 -46.95
N LEU A 1073 18.77 2.28 -45.81
CA LEU A 1073 18.99 3.72 -45.67
C LEU A 1073 20.44 4.11 -45.34
N GLU A 1074 21.35 3.14 -45.21
CA GLU A 1074 22.72 3.36 -44.72
C GLU A 1074 23.48 4.40 -45.56
N GLU A 1075 23.33 4.36 -46.89
CA GLU A 1075 24.03 5.25 -47.81
C GLU A 1075 23.62 6.73 -47.71
N PHE A 1076 22.48 7.04 -47.09
CA PHE A 1076 21.94 8.40 -47.00
C PHE A 1076 22.38 9.13 -45.73
N PHE A 1077 22.78 8.43 -44.69
CA PHE A 1077 23.13 9.01 -43.40
C PHE A 1077 24.64 9.01 -43.18
N LYS A 1078 25.12 9.96 -42.37
CA LYS A 1078 26.53 9.95 -41.94
C LYS A 1078 26.77 8.85 -40.88
N PRO A 1079 27.97 8.25 -40.78
CA PRO A 1079 28.18 7.07 -39.92
C PRO A 1079 27.97 7.29 -38.41
N ASP A 1080 28.09 8.53 -37.94
CA ASP A 1080 28.04 8.93 -36.52
C ASP A 1080 26.68 9.48 -36.07
N HIS A 1081 25.62 9.33 -36.88
CA HIS A 1081 24.28 9.77 -36.49
C HIS A 1081 23.74 8.96 -35.29
N VAL A 1082 23.01 9.63 -34.40
CA VAL A 1082 22.37 9.00 -33.23
C VAL A 1082 20.87 8.86 -33.48
N ALA A 1083 20.24 7.77 -33.05
CA ALA A 1083 18.78 7.68 -33.01
C ALA A 1083 18.27 7.39 -31.60
N ILE A 1084 17.21 8.10 -31.23
CA ILE A 1084 16.54 8.02 -29.94
C ILE A 1084 15.10 7.58 -30.19
N GLY A 1085 14.65 6.58 -29.44
CA GLY A 1085 13.25 6.15 -29.38
C GLY A 1085 12.60 6.62 -28.09
N SER A 1086 11.41 7.21 -28.17
CA SER A 1086 10.58 7.47 -26.97
C SER A 1086 9.80 6.20 -26.62
N ILE A 1087 10.30 5.43 -25.65
CA ILE A 1087 9.79 4.11 -25.31
C ILE A 1087 8.67 4.17 -24.26
N ASN A 1088 7.45 3.88 -24.72
CA ASN A 1088 6.26 3.75 -23.88
C ASN A 1088 6.06 2.30 -23.41
N SER A 1089 6.84 1.85 -22.44
CA SER A 1089 6.57 0.58 -21.72
C SER A 1089 5.30 0.71 -20.88
N PRO A 1090 4.62 -0.40 -20.49
CA PRO A 1090 3.49 -0.35 -19.55
C PRO A 1090 3.82 0.41 -18.25
N MET A 1091 2.93 1.25 -17.75
CA MET A 1091 3.16 2.01 -16.51
C MET A 1091 1.88 2.18 -15.69
N GLN A 1092 1.97 1.96 -14.38
CA GLN A 1092 0.85 2.16 -13.46
C GLN A 1092 1.12 3.31 -12.48
N CYS A 1093 2.23 3.25 -11.72
CA CYS A 1093 2.49 4.28 -10.70
C CYS A 1093 2.99 5.60 -11.30
N MET A 1094 3.85 5.54 -12.33
CA MET A 1094 4.55 6.68 -12.95
C MET A 1094 5.37 7.56 -11.98
N MET A 1095 5.67 7.05 -10.77
CA MET A 1095 6.44 7.72 -9.72
C MET A 1095 7.97 7.50 -9.82
N LYS A 1096 8.47 7.06 -10.99
CA LYS A 1096 9.88 6.69 -11.29
C LYS A 1096 10.46 5.57 -10.42
N GLU A 1097 10.63 4.40 -11.05
CA GLU A 1097 11.27 3.19 -10.47
C GLU A 1097 10.50 2.45 -9.36
N ILE A 1098 9.30 2.91 -8.95
CA ILE A 1098 8.58 2.33 -7.80
C ILE A 1098 7.86 1.01 -8.11
N CYS A 1099 6.90 0.99 -9.05
CA CYS A 1099 6.10 -0.22 -9.32
C CYS A 1099 6.86 -1.27 -10.16
N ALA A 1100 7.85 -0.85 -10.94
CA ALA A 1100 8.57 -1.66 -11.93
C ALA A 1100 7.73 -2.26 -13.08
N GLN A 1101 6.54 -1.73 -13.34
CA GLN A 1101 5.85 -2.04 -14.59
C GLN A 1101 6.56 -1.42 -15.80
N CYS A 1102 7.35 -0.36 -15.62
CA CYS A 1102 8.03 0.38 -16.69
C CYS A 1102 9.41 -0.20 -17.08
N LEU A 1103 9.76 -1.43 -16.68
CA LEU A 1103 11.09 -2.02 -16.94
C LEU A 1103 11.33 -2.25 -18.43
N GLN A 1104 12.50 -1.90 -18.93
CA GLN A 1104 12.87 -2.14 -20.32
C GLN A 1104 14.24 -2.80 -20.37
N ARG A 1105 14.36 -3.92 -21.12
CA ARG A 1105 15.65 -4.53 -21.39
C ARG A 1105 16.38 -3.72 -22.44
N HIS A 1106 17.64 -3.46 -22.16
CA HIS A 1106 18.62 -2.92 -23.10
C HIS A 1106 19.71 -3.95 -23.34
N GLU A 1107 20.21 -4.00 -24.56
CA GLU A 1107 21.41 -4.73 -24.95
C GLU A 1107 22.41 -3.76 -25.56
N ASP A 1108 23.65 -3.79 -25.09
CA ASP A 1108 24.73 -2.99 -25.65
C ASP A 1108 25.17 -3.60 -27.00
N PRO A 1109 25.07 -2.88 -28.13
CA PRO A 1109 25.30 -3.45 -29.45
C PRO A 1109 26.76 -3.84 -29.72
N GLU A 1110 27.72 -3.26 -28.98
CA GLU A 1110 29.14 -3.56 -29.14
C GLU A 1110 29.58 -4.75 -28.27
N SER A 1111 29.12 -4.78 -27.02
CA SER A 1111 29.57 -5.74 -26.02
C SER A 1111 28.60 -6.88 -25.76
N GLY A 1112 27.36 -6.79 -26.24
CA GLY A 1112 26.27 -7.74 -25.96
C GLY A 1112 25.81 -7.73 -24.49
N LYS A 1113 26.22 -6.74 -23.70
CA LYS A 1113 25.86 -6.68 -22.27
C LYS A 1113 24.43 -6.21 -22.09
N GLU A 1114 23.65 -7.00 -21.37
CA GLU A 1114 22.29 -6.63 -21.00
C GLU A 1114 22.24 -5.70 -19.77
N LYS A 1115 21.34 -4.72 -19.80
CA LYS A 1115 20.98 -3.88 -18.64
C LYS A 1115 19.47 -3.67 -18.60
N ILE A 1116 18.91 -3.47 -17.41
CA ILE A 1116 17.50 -3.13 -17.25
C ILE A 1116 17.36 -1.66 -16.88
N VAL A 1117 16.56 -0.92 -17.63
CA VAL A 1117 16.23 0.49 -17.38
C VAL A 1117 14.76 0.64 -17.02
N PHE A 1118 14.38 1.83 -16.56
CA PHE A 1118 13.01 2.17 -16.22
C PHE A 1118 12.53 3.27 -17.16
N SER A 1119 11.68 2.93 -18.12
CA SER A 1119 11.18 3.89 -19.10
C SER A 1119 10.41 5.04 -18.45
N CYS A 1120 9.82 4.80 -17.27
CA CYS A 1120 9.18 5.86 -16.51
C CYS A 1120 10.15 6.88 -15.90
N PHE A 1121 11.44 6.53 -15.76
CA PHE A 1121 12.50 7.44 -15.31
C PHE A 1121 12.99 8.31 -16.47
N ASN A 1122 13.31 7.66 -17.60
CA ASN A 1122 13.64 8.29 -18.86
C ASN A 1122 13.08 7.44 -20.01
N GLN A 1123 12.11 8.00 -20.72
CA GLN A 1123 11.45 7.36 -21.85
C GLN A 1123 12.26 7.48 -23.14
N ASP A 1124 13.10 8.52 -23.26
CA ASP A 1124 13.96 8.74 -24.42
C ASP A 1124 15.22 7.88 -24.28
N GLN A 1125 15.27 6.82 -25.08
CA GLN A 1125 16.30 5.78 -25.00
C GLN A 1125 17.03 5.65 -26.33
N GLU A 1126 18.32 5.36 -26.29
CA GLU A 1126 19.10 5.07 -27.50
C GLU A 1126 18.48 3.89 -28.24
N LEU A 1127 18.04 4.13 -29.48
CA LEU A 1127 17.21 3.21 -30.23
C LEU A 1127 17.94 1.88 -30.50
N ASP A 1128 19.27 1.90 -30.58
CA ASP A 1128 20.11 0.71 -30.78
C ASP A 1128 20.21 -0.19 -29.56
N HIS A 1129 20.01 0.37 -28.37
CA HIS A 1129 20.08 -0.38 -27.14
C HIS A 1129 18.77 -1.07 -26.79
N VAL A 1130 17.64 -0.60 -27.34
CA VAL A 1130 16.31 -1.09 -26.96
C VAL A 1130 16.06 -2.48 -27.53
N ASP A 1131 15.73 -3.42 -26.64
CA ASP A 1131 15.15 -4.69 -27.04
C ASP A 1131 13.64 -4.54 -27.30
N PHE A 1132 13.29 -4.42 -28.59
CA PHE A 1132 11.91 -4.28 -29.05
C PHE A 1132 11.09 -5.56 -28.93
N GLU A 1133 11.72 -6.74 -28.93
CA GLU A 1133 11.01 -8.00 -28.71
C GLU A 1133 10.51 -8.08 -27.27
N CYS A 1134 11.39 -7.76 -26.30
CA CYS A 1134 10.99 -7.66 -24.90
C CYS A 1134 9.92 -6.57 -24.69
N LEU A 1135 10.03 -5.41 -25.33
CA LEU A 1135 8.99 -4.37 -25.24
C LEU A 1135 7.63 -4.89 -25.74
N HIS A 1136 7.62 -5.52 -26.91
CA HIS A 1136 6.42 -6.10 -27.51
C HIS A 1136 5.77 -7.12 -26.58
N GLU A 1137 6.55 -8.09 -26.10
CA GLU A 1137 6.10 -9.11 -25.15
C GLU A 1137 5.44 -8.49 -23.91
N ARG A 1138 6.08 -7.48 -23.31
CA ARG A 1138 5.55 -6.81 -22.12
C ARG A 1138 4.24 -6.07 -22.38
N LEU A 1139 4.06 -5.48 -23.56
CA LEU A 1139 2.79 -4.85 -23.96
C LEU A 1139 1.67 -5.89 -24.13
N MET A 1140 2.00 -7.14 -24.46
CA MET A 1140 1.03 -8.22 -24.65
C MET A 1140 0.61 -8.92 -23.35
N GLN A 1141 1.14 -8.51 -22.20
CA GLN A 1141 0.95 -9.20 -20.91
C GLN A 1141 -0.52 -9.33 -20.45
N ASN A 1142 -1.38 -8.36 -20.80
CA ASN A 1142 -2.80 -8.29 -20.37
C ASN A 1142 -3.81 -8.39 -21.53
N VAL A 1143 -3.34 -8.72 -22.74
CA VAL A 1143 -4.08 -8.50 -23.99
C VAL A 1143 -5.44 -9.21 -24.06
N VAL A 1144 -5.57 -10.41 -23.46
CA VAL A 1144 -6.81 -11.19 -23.47
C VAL A 1144 -7.90 -10.48 -22.69
N HIS A 1145 -7.56 -9.94 -21.51
CA HIS A 1145 -8.46 -9.11 -20.72
C HIS A 1145 -8.78 -7.79 -21.41
N GLU A 1146 -7.79 -7.11 -21.98
CA GLU A 1146 -7.98 -5.80 -22.63
C GLU A 1146 -8.95 -5.87 -23.80
N LYS A 1147 -8.83 -6.90 -24.66
CA LYS A 1147 -9.71 -7.13 -25.81
C LYS A 1147 -11.16 -7.40 -25.38
N LEU A 1148 -11.37 -8.21 -24.34
CA LEU A 1148 -12.72 -8.46 -23.80
C LEU A 1148 -13.30 -7.20 -23.13
N THR A 1149 -12.49 -6.50 -22.31
CA THR A 1149 -12.90 -5.29 -21.61
C THR A 1149 -13.26 -4.17 -22.60
N ARG A 1150 -12.56 -4.04 -23.73
CA ARG A 1150 -12.93 -3.08 -24.79
C ARG A 1150 -14.36 -3.32 -25.29
N GLN A 1151 -14.70 -4.56 -25.60
CA GLN A 1151 -16.05 -4.93 -26.03
C GLN A 1151 -17.08 -4.69 -24.91
N TRP A 1152 -16.71 -5.02 -23.66
CA TRP A 1152 -17.56 -4.80 -22.49
C TRP A 1152 -17.89 -3.32 -22.23
N ILE A 1153 -16.93 -2.43 -22.43
CA ILE A 1153 -17.14 -0.98 -22.29
C ILE A 1153 -18.07 -0.47 -23.38
N SER A 1154 -17.92 -0.94 -24.64
CA SER A 1154 -18.87 -0.62 -25.71
C SER A 1154 -20.28 -1.03 -25.32
N HIS A 1155 -20.46 -2.28 -24.86
CA HIS A 1155 -21.74 -2.76 -24.34
C HIS A 1155 -22.31 -1.87 -23.21
N CYS A 1156 -21.48 -1.42 -22.27
CA CYS A 1156 -21.93 -0.51 -21.22
C CYS A 1156 -22.44 0.83 -21.76
N PHE A 1157 -21.78 1.39 -22.79
CA PHE A 1157 -22.24 2.64 -23.41
C PHE A 1157 -23.50 2.43 -24.26
N ASP A 1158 -23.60 1.33 -25.00
CA ASP A 1158 -24.82 0.98 -25.74
C ASP A 1158 -26.04 0.92 -24.80
N LEU A 1159 -25.88 0.34 -23.59
CA LEU A 1159 -26.93 0.32 -22.56
C LEU A 1159 -27.31 1.72 -22.03
N LEU A 1160 -26.34 2.64 -21.96
CA LEU A 1160 -26.60 4.03 -21.55
C LEU A 1160 -27.35 4.80 -22.64
N GLU A 1161 -26.97 4.61 -23.90
CA GLU A 1161 -27.59 5.29 -25.05
C GLU A 1161 -29.01 4.80 -25.32
N ASN A 1162 -29.27 3.50 -25.13
CA ASN A 1162 -30.59 2.90 -25.31
C ASN A 1162 -31.55 3.16 -24.13
N GLY A 1163 -31.10 3.84 -23.07
CA GLY A 1163 -31.93 4.19 -21.90
C GLY A 1163 -32.32 2.99 -21.02
N GLU A 1164 -31.67 1.84 -21.22
CA GLU A 1164 -31.97 0.58 -20.51
C GLU A 1164 -31.39 0.55 -19.08
N THR A 1165 -30.61 1.56 -18.69
CA THR A 1165 -30.10 1.73 -17.33
C THR A 1165 -30.21 3.18 -16.84
N LYS A 1166 -30.63 3.38 -15.58
CA LYS A 1166 -30.59 4.70 -14.93
C LYS A 1166 -29.13 5.05 -14.63
N ARG A 1167 -28.69 6.24 -15.07
CA ARG A 1167 -27.46 6.87 -14.56
C ARG A 1167 -27.60 7.02 -13.03
N VAL A 1168 -26.85 6.23 -12.27
CA VAL A 1168 -26.70 6.43 -10.82
C VAL A 1168 -25.44 7.27 -10.62
N ALA A 1169 -25.59 8.60 -10.68
CA ALA A 1169 -24.55 9.52 -10.22
C ALA A 1169 -24.65 9.62 -8.69
N PHE A 1170 -23.52 9.52 -7.99
CA PHE A 1170 -23.43 9.76 -6.55
C PHE A 1170 -23.32 11.26 -6.26
#